data_AF-A0A8I3AA95-F1
#
_entry.id   AF-A0A8I3AA95-F1
#
_cell.length_a   1.000
_cell.length_b   1.000
_cell.length_c   1.000
_cell.angle_alpha   90.00
_cell.angle_beta   90.00
_cell.angle_gamma   90.00
#
_symmetry.space_group_name_H-M   'P 1'
#
loop_
_entity.id
_entity.type
_entity.pdbx_description
1 polymer ?
#
loop_
_entity_poly.entity_id
_entity_poly.type
_entity_poly.pdbx_seq_one_letter_code
_entity_poly.pdbx_strand_id
1 'polypeptide(L)'
;MSGTIVKWISDFTRRCLSTHERDAVSVAKVTQHHNAQIQRTTHPAIPTPLLREWAKATLVGGSWEVAVVSAIGFSLPRFLIYRAVCECLEAMDRIMDAANCFHGMINELTKETQGKEAKWILEFKSRCREKLHDIADTTASSLHYDEAISQYTAALSLDPAIPQALFIKRSKAYLARGSWEDALNDANKVITLDSLSPWGYERRHAALHKAGDYENAIHAFEAMLSKISQSSDPEIRKSHHQYANPEETRTAIRRSIQDAIRDSPRVLISTISGRLLDKAEQAMSFELLPVFNKLISSMTTHVDHARIEHEVTEYYRYAMFSHKWEENEPLFEKVIRIVVYDLEESLTHDKLQMFCKIVRDEGLHWAWSDTCCINKVDHFVLQEALVAMFKWYQGSVLTLVLLRGVRSPSRRGDLVRSIWNTRAWTFQEYHASKVVRFYNEDWTLYMNLDVPNHKESPEIISEMEEATGIAARALMAVRPGLDDIREKLYLASTRQTTFVEDAAYSLLGMFSMSLPVVYGEGDQALGRLLAQLLTSSGDTSILAWTGKLGSFNSCLPTSITVFNKLPTSHIPLAITGTEITAITSGLRVSSLTLTSVTRLYDRLNDLPVPLFAGKRMKLPCIVFKLGPLSIFRSESPERVFRAQTDVLGIVEITTEEDLSRLNSLYLVHPWIDFLLDHQPVGSVVETLPEENTVNQSTSSISESQSLPGPSNTTATSLQTRSTRFFPRFGLSFSGWTATRSRDTASLRPPSFLSPADKQTRALRFIARLGQPFGALLLTPNLGNVAAYRRVATESLITVQVKESTPAVLNKLADDVRVLDVL
;
A
#
# COMPACT_ATOMS: atom_id res chain seq x y z
N MET A 1 14.07 38.29 -75.20
CA MET A 1 13.30 37.16 -75.74
C MET A 1 12.83 36.19 -74.65
N SER A 2 13.72 35.58 -73.86
CA SER A 2 13.37 34.56 -72.85
C SER A 2 12.14 34.90 -71.98
N GLY A 3 12.13 36.05 -71.30
CA GLY A 3 11.03 36.41 -70.38
C GLY A 3 9.64 36.47 -71.02
N THR A 4 9.53 36.91 -72.27
CA THR A 4 8.25 36.95 -73.00
C THR A 4 7.71 35.55 -73.29
N ILE A 5 8.61 34.62 -73.63
CA ILE A 5 8.27 33.24 -73.95
C ILE A 5 7.94 32.46 -72.66
N VAL A 6 8.75 32.59 -71.61
CA VAL A 6 8.46 31.98 -70.29
C VAL A 6 7.11 32.46 -69.75
N LYS A 7 6.79 33.76 -69.89
CA LYS A 7 5.46 34.28 -69.54
C LYS A 7 4.35 33.67 -70.38
N TRP A 8 4.52 33.54 -71.71
CA TRP A 8 3.51 32.90 -72.56
C TRP A 8 3.30 31.41 -72.19
N ILE A 9 4.37 30.64 -71.98
CA ILE A 9 4.27 29.24 -71.54
C ILE A 9 3.57 29.17 -70.18
N SER A 10 3.87 30.09 -69.25
CA SER A 10 3.23 30.15 -67.94
C SER A 10 1.73 30.46 -68.04
N ASP A 11 1.33 31.48 -68.81
CA ASP A 11 -0.07 31.85 -68.98
C ASP A 11 -0.88 30.77 -69.74
N PHE A 12 -0.25 30.05 -70.69
CA PHE A 12 -0.84 28.90 -71.37
C PHE A 12 -1.00 27.68 -70.45
N THR A 13 0.06 27.33 -69.71
CA THR A 13 0.08 26.20 -68.77
C THR A 13 -0.92 26.44 -67.63
N ARG A 14 -0.97 27.66 -67.09
CA ARG A 14 -1.94 28.06 -66.05
C ARG A 14 -3.38 27.85 -66.53
N ARG A 15 -3.71 28.16 -67.80
CA ARG A 15 -5.04 27.92 -68.37
C ARG A 15 -5.35 26.43 -68.54
N CYS A 16 -4.40 25.64 -69.03
CA CYS A 16 -4.60 24.19 -69.23
C CYS A 16 -4.76 23.42 -67.91
N LEU A 17 -4.12 23.89 -66.83
CA LEU A 17 -4.26 23.30 -65.49
C LEU A 17 -5.44 23.87 -64.69
N SER A 18 -5.98 25.05 -65.03
CA SER A 18 -7.14 25.64 -64.35
C SER A 18 -8.49 25.23 -64.95
N THR A 19 -8.52 24.64 -66.13
CA THR A 19 -9.75 24.02 -66.67
C THR A 19 -10.06 22.74 -65.89
N HIS A 20 -11.09 22.78 -65.05
CA HIS A 20 -11.51 21.64 -64.21
C HIS A 20 -12.04 20.43 -65.00
N GLU A 21 -12.30 20.59 -66.30
CA GLU A 21 -12.76 19.56 -67.22
C GLU A 21 -11.62 18.59 -67.57
N ARG A 22 -11.77 17.32 -67.18
CA ARG A 22 -10.89 16.20 -67.60
C ARG A 22 -11.11 15.79 -69.07
N ASP A 23 -11.62 16.69 -69.90
CA ASP A 23 -12.04 16.41 -71.27
C ASP A 23 -11.05 16.99 -72.30
N ALA A 24 -10.43 16.11 -73.07
CA ALA A 24 -9.44 16.45 -74.09
C ALA A 24 -10.00 17.42 -75.16
N VAL A 25 -11.32 17.45 -75.39
CA VAL A 25 -11.97 18.32 -76.37
C VAL A 25 -11.84 19.81 -75.97
N SER A 26 -11.94 20.12 -74.68
CA SER A 26 -11.88 21.50 -74.19
C SER A 26 -10.46 22.05 -74.18
N VAL A 27 -9.48 21.25 -73.73
CA VAL A 27 -8.06 21.63 -73.79
C VAL A 27 -7.64 21.88 -75.25
N ALA A 28 -8.01 20.98 -76.17
CA ALA A 28 -7.70 21.14 -77.60
C ALA A 28 -8.28 22.42 -78.22
N LYS A 29 -9.49 22.87 -77.81
CA LYS A 29 -10.08 24.15 -78.24
C LYS A 29 -9.25 25.36 -77.76
N VAL A 30 -8.78 25.35 -76.52
CA VAL A 30 -7.89 26.40 -75.97
C VAL A 30 -6.57 26.44 -76.76
N THR A 31 -5.98 25.28 -77.05
CA THR A 31 -4.74 25.15 -77.83
C THR A 31 -4.92 25.63 -79.27
N GLN A 32 -6.04 25.34 -79.93
CA GLN A 32 -6.35 25.87 -81.26
C GLN A 32 -6.51 27.39 -81.25
N HIS A 33 -7.24 27.95 -80.27
CA HIS A 33 -7.48 29.39 -80.17
C HIS A 33 -6.19 30.20 -79.96
N HIS A 34 -5.24 29.70 -79.15
CA HIS A 34 -3.93 30.35 -79.00
C HIS A 34 -2.96 30.12 -80.16
N ASN A 35 -2.96 28.95 -80.82
CA ASN A 35 -2.22 28.78 -82.08
C ASN A 35 -2.66 29.83 -83.12
N ALA A 36 -3.97 30.08 -83.25
CA ALA A 36 -4.52 31.08 -84.18
C ALA A 36 -4.17 32.55 -83.82
N GLN A 37 -3.80 32.84 -82.56
CA GLN A 37 -3.23 34.15 -82.19
C GLN A 37 -1.73 34.22 -82.50
N ILE A 38 -0.96 33.19 -82.17
CA ILE A 38 0.51 33.14 -82.38
C ILE A 38 0.86 33.12 -83.87
N GLN A 39 0.02 32.51 -84.72
CA GLN A 39 0.13 32.57 -86.18
C GLN A 39 0.14 34.00 -86.75
N ARG A 40 -0.33 35.01 -86.01
CA ARG A 40 -0.28 36.42 -86.41
C ARG A 40 1.06 37.10 -86.06
N THR A 41 1.96 36.43 -85.33
CA THR A 41 3.26 36.95 -84.88
C THR A 41 4.40 35.95 -85.15
N THR A 42 4.59 35.61 -86.43
CA THR A 42 5.81 35.07 -87.07
C THR A 42 6.39 33.71 -86.60
N HIS A 43 6.31 32.72 -87.51
CA HIS A 43 7.06 31.44 -87.58
C HIS A 43 6.80 30.34 -86.52
N PRO A 44 6.97 29.06 -86.91
CA PRO A 44 6.22 28.31 -87.93
C PRO A 44 5.24 27.29 -87.29
N ALA A 45 4.34 26.70 -88.08
CA ALA A 45 3.22 25.91 -87.56
C ALA A 45 3.58 24.51 -86.98
N ILE A 46 2.86 24.10 -85.93
CA ILE A 46 2.89 22.75 -85.36
C ILE A 46 1.99 21.82 -86.20
N PRO A 47 2.45 20.64 -86.66
CA PRO A 47 1.65 19.72 -87.48
C PRO A 47 0.44 19.13 -86.76
N THR A 48 -0.71 19.08 -87.44
CA THR A 48 -1.99 18.57 -86.91
C THR A 48 -1.98 17.12 -86.40
N PRO A 49 -1.16 16.18 -86.92
CA PRO A 49 -1.09 14.82 -86.37
C PRO A 49 -0.65 14.75 -84.89
N LEU A 50 0.25 15.64 -84.45
CA LEU A 50 0.71 15.69 -83.06
C LEU A 50 -0.44 15.94 -82.09
N LEU A 51 -1.41 16.78 -82.47
CA LEU A 51 -2.61 17.08 -81.66
C LEU A 51 -3.53 15.86 -81.44
N ARG A 52 -3.40 14.77 -82.22
CA ARG A 52 -4.15 13.52 -81.97
C ARG A 52 -3.45 12.60 -80.97
N GLU A 53 -2.11 12.53 -80.99
CA GLU A 53 -1.37 11.83 -79.93
C GLU A 53 -1.48 12.56 -78.59
N TRP A 54 -1.54 13.89 -78.63
CA TRP A 54 -1.78 14.77 -77.48
C TRP A 54 -3.04 14.41 -76.68
N ALA A 55 -4.13 14.10 -77.39
CA ALA A 55 -5.41 13.68 -76.80
C ALA A 55 -5.40 12.24 -76.25
N LYS A 56 -4.42 11.40 -76.62
CA LYS A 56 -4.21 10.07 -76.02
C LYS A 56 -3.38 10.14 -74.75
N ALA A 57 -2.28 10.91 -74.77
CA ALA A 57 -1.37 11.03 -73.63
C ALA A 57 -2.08 11.54 -72.36
N THR A 58 -2.99 12.50 -72.53
CA THR A 58 -3.84 13.05 -71.45
C THR A 58 -4.89 12.07 -70.90
N LEU A 59 -5.15 10.95 -71.58
CA LEU A 59 -6.19 9.98 -71.23
C LEU A 59 -5.65 8.74 -70.48
N VAL A 60 -4.33 8.51 -70.47
CA VAL A 60 -3.71 7.29 -69.90
C VAL A 60 -2.80 7.62 -68.70
N GLY A 61 -3.31 8.42 -67.76
CA GLY A 61 -2.76 8.59 -66.41
C GLY A 61 -1.28 8.97 -66.28
N GLY A 62 -0.67 9.48 -67.36
CA GLY A 62 0.78 9.59 -67.52
C GLY A 62 1.27 11.03 -67.62
N SER A 63 2.60 11.18 -67.48
CA SER A 63 3.37 12.43 -67.54
C SER A 63 2.74 13.50 -68.44
N TRP A 64 2.18 14.53 -67.78
CA TRP A 64 1.75 15.76 -68.44
C TRP A 64 2.94 16.55 -69.00
N GLU A 65 4.16 16.25 -68.57
CA GLU A 65 5.40 16.85 -69.09
C GLU A 65 5.55 16.51 -70.58
N VAL A 66 5.25 15.26 -70.97
CA VAL A 66 5.20 14.85 -72.39
C VAL A 66 4.19 15.68 -73.19
N ALA A 67 3.03 16.00 -72.61
CA ALA A 67 2.03 16.84 -73.27
C ALA A 67 2.52 18.29 -73.43
N VAL A 68 3.04 18.92 -72.38
CA VAL A 68 3.51 20.32 -72.49
C VAL A 68 4.75 20.44 -73.38
N VAL A 69 5.70 19.49 -73.30
CA VAL A 69 6.91 19.47 -74.15
C VAL A 69 6.56 19.21 -75.62
N SER A 70 5.60 18.34 -75.93
CA SER A 70 5.15 18.12 -77.32
C SER A 70 4.32 19.27 -77.90
N ALA A 71 3.62 20.05 -77.05
CA ALA A 71 2.83 21.20 -77.47
C ALA A 71 3.65 22.43 -77.88
N ILE A 72 4.88 22.57 -77.38
CA ILE A 72 5.69 23.79 -77.54
C ILE A 72 6.64 23.70 -78.76
N GLY A 73 6.90 22.48 -79.24
CA GLY A 73 7.67 22.25 -80.47
C GLY A 73 9.20 22.34 -80.31
N PHE A 74 9.92 21.94 -81.36
CA PHE A 74 11.37 21.73 -81.35
C PHE A 74 12.24 23.01 -81.25
N SER A 75 11.64 24.21 -81.11
CA SER A 75 12.35 25.49 -81.15
C SER A 75 12.78 26.04 -79.79
N LEU A 76 12.45 25.38 -78.67
CA LEU A 76 12.73 25.86 -77.32
C LEU A 76 13.49 24.84 -76.46
N PRO A 77 14.50 25.28 -75.65
CA PRO A 77 15.19 24.41 -74.72
C PRO A 77 14.22 23.79 -73.70
N ARG A 78 14.21 22.45 -73.56
CA ARG A 78 13.35 21.71 -72.62
C ARG A 78 13.38 22.28 -71.19
N PHE A 79 14.54 22.75 -70.74
CA PHE A 79 14.69 23.43 -69.44
C PHE A 79 13.66 24.54 -69.22
N LEU A 80 13.45 25.44 -70.21
CA LEU A 80 12.52 26.55 -70.08
C LEU A 80 11.06 26.09 -69.99
N ILE A 81 10.75 24.92 -70.56
CA ILE A 81 9.43 24.30 -70.47
C ILE A 81 9.21 23.76 -69.06
N TYR A 82 10.09 22.87 -68.58
CA TYR A 82 10.01 22.33 -67.22
C TYR A 82 9.99 23.44 -66.16
N ARG A 83 10.89 24.43 -66.28
CA ARG A 83 10.93 25.61 -65.41
C ARG A 83 9.58 26.34 -65.38
N ALA A 84 8.97 26.61 -66.53
CA ALA A 84 7.69 27.31 -66.60
C ALA A 84 6.54 26.48 -65.98
N VAL A 85 6.55 25.14 -66.07
CA VAL A 85 5.51 24.33 -65.41
C VAL A 85 5.76 24.19 -63.90
N CYS A 86 7.01 24.05 -63.46
CA CYS A 86 7.38 24.14 -62.03
C CYS A 86 6.86 25.45 -61.41
N GLU A 87 7.13 26.59 -62.05
CA GLU A 87 6.64 27.92 -61.64
C GLU A 87 5.09 28.02 -61.69
N CYS A 88 4.41 27.26 -62.57
CA CYS A 88 2.94 27.23 -62.61
C CYS A 88 2.31 26.36 -61.52
N LEU A 89 2.88 25.19 -61.22
CA LEU A 89 2.39 24.31 -60.17
C LEU A 89 2.62 24.93 -58.78
N GLU A 90 3.75 25.62 -58.59
CA GLU A 90 4.02 26.43 -57.39
C GLU A 90 2.98 27.57 -57.21
N ALA A 91 2.54 28.17 -58.32
CA ALA A 91 1.50 29.22 -58.35
C ALA A 91 0.06 28.69 -58.27
N MET A 92 -0.15 27.38 -58.31
CA MET A 92 -1.43 26.69 -58.08
C MET A 92 -1.49 25.99 -56.71
N ASP A 93 -0.46 26.19 -55.88
CA ASP A 93 -0.24 25.50 -54.61
C ASP A 93 -0.18 23.96 -54.69
N ARG A 94 0.04 23.42 -55.90
CA ARG A 94 0.26 22.00 -56.17
C ARG A 94 1.73 21.63 -55.94
N ILE A 95 2.22 21.87 -54.72
CA ILE A 95 3.67 21.89 -54.45
C ILE A 95 4.30 20.49 -54.55
N MET A 96 3.57 19.43 -54.19
CA MET A 96 4.03 18.05 -54.40
C MET A 96 4.25 17.74 -55.90
N ASP A 97 3.33 18.16 -56.78
CA ASP A 97 3.49 18.00 -58.23
C ASP A 97 4.65 18.85 -58.77
N ALA A 98 4.82 20.07 -58.25
CA ALA A 98 5.94 20.96 -58.60
C ALA A 98 7.29 20.33 -58.23
N ALA A 99 7.40 19.74 -57.04
CA ALA A 99 8.60 19.05 -56.58
C ALA A 99 8.90 17.78 -57.37
N ASN A 100 7.87 17.00 -57.72
CA ASN A 100 8.02 15.79 -58.54
C ASN A 100 8.53 16.11 -59.96
N CYS A 101 7.91 17.08 -60.65
CA CYS A 101 8.40 17.57 -61.95
C CYS A 101 9.83 18.10 -61.86
N PHE A 102 10.13 18.90 -60.83
CA PHE A 102 11.47 19.42 -60.62
C PHE A 102 12.51 18.30 -60.45
N HIS A 103 12.17 17.23 -59.74
CA HIS A 103 13.05 16.08 -59.58
C HIS A 103 13.27 15.32 -60.92
N GLY A 104 12.22 15.12 -61.71
CA GLY A 104 12.31 14.57 -63.07
C GLY A 104 13.19 15.42 -63.99
N MET A 105 12.90 16.72 -64.07
CA MET A 105 13.67 17.72 -64.81
C MET A 105 15.16 17.69 -64.44
N ILE A 106 15.51 17.73 -63.15
CA ILE A 106 16.91 17.81 -62.71
C ILE A 106 17.72 16.61 -63.20
N ASN A 107 17.11 15.42 -63.27
CA ASN A 107 17.74 14.20 -63.78
C ASN A 107 17.92 14.19 -65.31
N GLU A 108 17.13 14.94 -66.08
CA GLU A 108 17.33 15.12 -67.54
C GLU A 108 18.37 16.20 -67.90
N LEU A 109 18.71 17.12 -66.99
CA LEU A 109 19.56 18.29 -67.30
C LEU A 109 21.06 17.95 -67.28
N THR A 110 21.80 18.51 -68.25
CA THR A 110 23.27 18.43 -68.22
C THR A 110 23.84 19.32 -67.12
N LYS A 111 24.97 18.92 -66.53
CA LYS A 111 25.66 19.70 -65.49
C LYS A 111 25.99 21.14 -65.92
N GLU A 112 26.21 21.38 -67.21
CA GLU A 112 26.43 22.71 -67.77
C GLU A 112 25.15 23.58 -67.72
N THR A 113 23.98 23.03 -68.06
CA THR A 113 22.70 23.74 -67.90
C THR A 113 22.33 23.94 -66.43
N GLN A 114 22.57 22.95 -65.57
CA GLN A 114 22.40 23.09 -64.12
C GLN A 114 23.29 24.21 -63.55
N GLY A 115 24.54 24.35 -64.02
CA GLY A 115 25.45 25.42 -63.62
C GLY A 115 25.00 26.81 -64.06
N LYS A 116 24.50 26.97 -65.29
CA LYS A 116 24.02 28.26 -65.82
C LYS A 116 22.77 28.78 -65.10
N GLU A 117 21.88 27.87 -64.68
CA GLU A 117 20.60 28.21 -64.03
C GLU A 117 20.63 27.97 -62.50
N ALA A 118 21.82 27.74 -61.93
CA ALA A 118 22.02 27.36 -60.52
C ALA A 118 21.31 28.29 -59.52
N LYS A 119 21.24 29.59 -59.81
CA LYS A 119 20.51 30.57 -58.99
C LYS A 119 19.02 30.24 -58.89
N TRP A 120 18.34 30.05 -60.03
CA TRP A 120 16.91 29.72 -60.05
C TRP A 120 16.65 28.34 -59.44
N ILE A 121 17.52 27.36 -59.74
CA ILE A 121 17.45 26.02 -59.16
C ILE A 121 17.49 26.08 -57.63
N LEU A 122 18.38 26.90 -57.05
CA LEU A 122 18.50 27.09 -55.60
C LEU A 122 17.29 27.83 -55.01
N GLU A 123 16.85 28.92 -55.64
CA GLU A 123 15.68 29.71 -55.22
C GLU A 123 14.40 28.86 -55.22
N PHE A 124 14.17 28.06 -56.26
CA PHE A 124 13.02 27.15 -56.36
C PHE A 124 13.07 26.04 -55.29
N LYS A 125 14.25 25.43 -55.08
CA LYS A 125 14.46 24.43 -54.02
C LYS A 125 14.14 24.98 -52.63
N SER A 126 14.46 26.24 -52.34
CA SER A 126 14.12 26.86 -51.04
C SER A 126 12.61 27.01 -50.89
N ARG A 127 11.95 27.75 -51.79
CA ARG A 127 10.51 28.05 -51.70
C ARG A 127 9.64 26.80 -51.68
N CYS A 128 9.92 25.81 -52.53
CA CYS A 128 9.13 24.58 -52.54
C CYS A 128 9.36 23.73 -51.28
N ARG A 129 10.57 23.71 -50.72
CA ARG A 129 10.86 23.02 -49.44
C ARG A 129 10.15 23.70 -48.26
N GLU A 130 10.15 25.02 -48.20
CA GLU A 130 9.44 25.82 -47.20
C GLU A 130 7.93 25.55 -47.27
N LYS A 131 7.32 25.65 -48.46
CA LYS A 131 5.91 25.31 -48.63
C LYS A 131 5.59 23.84 -48.29
N LEU A 132 6.40 22.87 -48.73
CA LEU A 132 6.18 21.45 -48.40
C LEU A 132 6.29 21.17 -46.89
N HIS A 133 7.18 21.87 -46.19
CA HIS A 133 7.32 21.83 -44.74
C HIS A 133 6.03 22.32 -44.04
N ASP A 134 5.47 23.43 -44.49
CA ASP A 134 4.27 24.03 -43.89
C ASP A 134 3.01 23.18 -44.17
N ILE A 135 2.91 22.62 -45.39
CA ILE A 135 1.86 21.66 -45.77
C ILE A 135 2.00 20.38 -44.93
N ALA A 136 3.22 19.86 -44.73
CA ALA A 136 3.48 18.66 -43.92
C ALA A 136 3.17 18.87 -42.43
N ASP A 137 3.50 20.03 -41.86
CA ASP A 137 3.09 20.40 -40.50
C ASP A 137 1.56 20.43 -40.36
N THR A 138 0.86 21.02 -41.33
CA THR A 138 -0.62 21.09 -41.36
C THR A 138 -1.25 19.70 -41.49
N THR A 139 -0.69 18.86 -42.36
CA THR A 139 -1.15 17.50 -42.64
C THR A 139 -0.89 16.57 -41.45
N ALA A 140 0.28 16.68 -40.79
CA ALA A 140 0.60 15.95 -39.57
C ALA A 140 -0.25 16.40 -38.36
N SER A 141 -0.54 17.70 -38.25
CA SER A 141 -1.47 18.24 -37.24
C SER A 141 -2.90 17.75 -37.46
N SER A 142 -3.26 17.47 -38.72
CA SER A 142 -4.52 16.85 -39.11
C SER A 142 -4.52 15.32 -38.99
N LEU A 143 -3.50 14.71 -38.34
CA LEU A 143 -3.32 13.27 -38.12
C LEU A 143 -3.08 12.42 -39.39
N HIS A 144 -2.90 13.03 -40.57
CA HIS A 144 -2.71 12.34 -41.84
C HIS A 144 -1.22 11.95 -42.06
N TYR A 145 -0.70 11.09 -41.18
CA TYR A 145 0.76 10.90 -41.04
C TYR A 145 1.48 10.40 -42.30
N ASP A 146 0.91 9.46 -43.06
CA ASP A 146 1.56 8.95 -44.28
C ASP A 146 1.74 10.02 -45.37
N GLU A 147 0.76 10.90 -45.54
CA GLU A 147 0.87 12.00 -46.50
C GLU A 147 1.89 13.04 -46.01
N ALA A 148 1.87 13.40 -44.71
CA ALA A 148 2.88 14.27 -44.13
C ALA A 148 4.30 13.70 -44.23
N ILE A 149 4.47 12.38 -44.03
CA ILE A 149 5.75 11.67 -44.23
C ILE A 149 6.21 11.78 -45.70
N SER A 150 5.29 11.63 -46.66
CA SER A 150 5.58 11.83 -48.08
C SER A 150 6.01 13.26 -48.39
N GLN A 151 5.28 14.26 -47.87
CA GLN A 151 5.55 15.68 -48.06
C GLN A 151 6.89 16.10 -47.42
N TYR A 152 7.20 15.67 -46.19
CA TYR A 152 8.53 15.87 -45.58
C TYR A 152 9.64 15.16 -46.36
N THR A 153 9.38 13.99 -46.95
CA THR A 153 10.35 13.25 -47.76
C THR A 153 10.64 13.96 -49.09
N ALA A 154 9.61 14.51 -49.74
CA ALA A 154 9.77 15.39 -50.90
C ALA A 154 10.58 16.64 -50.54
N ALA A 155 10.27 17.30 -49.41
CA ALA A 155 11.02 18.47 -48.92
C ALA A 155 12.50 18.17 -48.66
N LEU A 156 12.82 17.01 -48.08
CA LEU A 156 14.19 16.51 -47.89
C LEU A 156 14.89 16.17 -49.22
N SER A 157 14.16 15.70 -50.23
CA SER A 157 14.72 15.37 -51.55
C SER A 157 15.15 16.60 -52.35
N LEU A 158 14.53 17.76 -52.08
CA LEU A 158 14.83 19.00 -52.82
C LEU A 158 16.22 19.55 -52.51
N ASP A 159 16.82 19.29 -51.35
CA ASP A 159 18.14 19.83 -51.01
C ASP A 159 18.94 18.96 -50.00
N PRO A 160 20.07 18.37 -50.43
CA PRO A 160 21.01 17.68 -49.55
C PRO A 160 21.74 18.58 -48.53
N ALA A 161 21.69 19.91 -48.66
CA ALA A 161 22.11 20.83 -47.60
C ALA A 161 21.02 20.88 -46.51
N ILE A 162 20.99 19.83 -45.69
CA ILE A 162 19.85 19.46 -44.84
C ILE A 162 19.55 20.48 -43.72
N PRO A 163 18.32 20.99 -43.64
CA PRO A 163 17.76 21.54 -42.41
C PRO A 163 17.48 20.39 -41.43
N GLN A 164 18.24 20.30 -40.34
CA GLN A 164 18.11 19.26 -39.32
C GLN A 164 16.66 19.08 -38.81
N ALA A 165 15.92 20.18 -38.71
CA ALA A 165 14.51 20.21 -38.30
C ALA A 165 13.58 19.32 -39.14
N LEU A 166 13.84 19.12 -40.44
CA LEU A 166 12.99 18.28 -41.29
C LEU A 166 13.06 16.79 -40.88
N PHE A 167 14.25 16.28 -40.53
CA PHE A 167 14.38 14.92 -40.01
C PHE A 167 13.77 14.77 -38.62
N ILE A 168 13.87 15.79 -37.75
CA ILE A 168 13.21 15.78 -36.43
C ILE A 168 11.67 15.70 -36.59
N LYS A 169 11.12 16.48 -37.53
CA LYS A 169 9.68 16.49 -37.83
C LYS A 169 9.19 15.20 -38.49
N ARG A 170 9.91 14.67 -39.48
CA ARG A 170 9.56 13.39 -40.12
C ARG A 170 9.69 12.22 -39.14
N SER A 171 10.72 12.20 -38.29
CA SER A 171 10.84 11.26 -37.17
C SER A 171 9.62 11.33 -36.24
N LYS A 172 9.16 12.54 -35.86
CA LYS A 172 7.92 12.71 -35.07
C LYS A 172 6.68 12.15 -35.78
N ALA A 173 6.55 12.31 -37.10
CA ALA A 173 5.45 11.73 -37.87
C ALA A 173 5.53 10.19 -37.95
N TYR A 174 6.73 9.62 -38.15
CA TYR A 174 6.94 8.17 -38.08
C TYR A 174 6.58 7.59 -36.71
N LEU A 175 6.95 8.25 -35.60
CA LEU A 175 6.54 7.86 -34.24
C LEU A 175 5.02 7.89 -34.04
N ALA A 176 4.33 8.85 -34.66
CA ALA A 176 2.88 8.97 -34.57
C ALA A 176 2.15 7.92 -35.43
N ARG A 177 2.73 7.51 -36.57
CA ARG A 177 2.26 6.39 -37.41
C ARG A 177 2.50 5.02 -36.78
N GLY A 178 3.57 4.87 -35.98
CA GLY A 178 3.98 3.59 -35.40
C GLY A 178 5.25 2.96 -36.01
N SER A 179 5.99 3.70 -36.84
CA SER A 179 7.20 3.23 -37.53
C SER A 179 8.46 3.63 -36.76
N TRP A 180 8.73 2.92 -35.66
CA TRP A 180 9.83 3.26 -34.74
C TRP A 180 11.22 3.16 -35.40
N GLU A 181 11.42 2.20 -36.32
CA GLU A 181 12.68 2.01 -37.05
C GLU A 181 12.98 3.19 -37.98
N ASP A 182 12.00 3.65 -38.76
CA ASP A 182 12.11 4.85 -39.60
C ASP A 182 12.40 6.10 -38.76
N ALA A 183 11.72 6.24 -37.62
CA ALA A 183 11.95 7.33 -36.68
C ALA A 183 13.36 7.31 -36.07
N LEU A 184 13.89 6.13 -35.76
CA LEU A 184 15.24 5.91 -35.26
C LEU A 184 16.30 6.19 -36.32
N ASN A 185 16.05 5.81 -37.58
CA ASN A 185 16.90 6.12 -38.72
C ASN A 185 17.02 7.65 -38.90
N ASP A 186 15.89 8.37 -38.87
CA ASP A 186 15.89 9.84 -38.93
C ASP A 186 16.56 10.48 -37.71
N ALA A 187 16.36 9.94 -36.49
CA ALA A 187 17.05 10.41 -35.30
C ALA A 187 18.58 10.22 -35.38
N ASN A 188 19.05 9.09 -35.90
CA ASN A 188 20.47 8.84 -36.12
C ASN A 188 21.04 9.75 -37.25
N LYS A 189 20.26 10.10 -38.28
CA LYS A 189 20.63 11.13 -39.27
C LYS A 189 20.81 12.49 -38.60
N VAL A 190 19.89 12.90 -37.72
CA VAL A 190 19.96 14.16 -36.94
C VAL A 190 21.25 14.24 -36.12
N ILE A 191 21.62 13.17 -35.40
CA ILE A 191 22.85 13.08 -34.60
C ILE A 191 24.12 13.06 -35.47
N THR A 192 24.04 12.47 -36.68
CA THR A 192 25.17 12.44 -37.63
C THR A 192 25.46 13.83 -38.23
N LEU A 193 24.44 14.67 -38.37
CA LEU A 193 24.55 16.03 -38.92
C LEU A 193 25.02 17.04 -37.86
N ASP A 194 24.50 16.93 -36.64
CA ASP A 194 25.03 17.65 -35.47
C ASP A 194 24.92 16.78 -34.21
N SER A 195 26.09 16.35 -33.72
CA SER A 195 26.24 15.47 -32.57
C SER A 195 26.11 16.20 -31.22
N LEU A 196 26.01 17.54 -31.23
CA LEU A 196 25.75 18.38 -30.06
C LEU A 196 24.27 18.76 -29.91
N SER A 197 23.45 18.63 -30.96
CA SER A 197 22.00 18.91 -30.90
C SER A 197 21.26 17.90 -30.00
N PRO A 198 20.63 18.33 -28.89
CA PRO A 198 19.91 17.41 -28.00
C PRO A 198 18.74 16.71 -28.70
N TRP A 199 18.09 17.39 -29.64
CA TRP A 199 16.84 16.95 -30.28
C TRP A 199 17.00 15.66 -31.09
N GLY A 200 18.21 15.34 -31.58
CA GLY A 200 18.50 14.04 -32.18
C GLY A 200 18.43 12.89 -31.17
N TYR A 201 18.98 13.10 -29.99
CA TYR A 201 18.95 12.14 -28.89
C TYR A 201 17.55 12.01 -28.29
N GLU A 202 16.79 13.11 -28.22
CA GLU A 202 15.37 13.11 -27.84
C GLU A 202 14.52 12.23 -28.78
N ARG A 203 14.64 12.43 -30.11
CA ARG A 203 13.94 11.59 -31.10
C ARG A 203 14.39 10.11 -31.02
N ARG A 204 15.67 9.87 -30.74
CA ARG A 204 16.22 8.51 -30.56
C ARG A 204 15.67 7.82 -29.31
N HIS A 205 15.60 8.50 -28.16
CA HIS A 205 14.91 8.00 -26.96
C HIS A 205 13.47 7.64 -27.28
N ALA A 206 12.72 8.54 -27.91
CA ALA A 206 11.30 8.33 -28.19
C ALA A 206 11.05 7.12 -29.13
N ALA A 207 11.95 6.88 -30.10
CA ALA A 207 11.90 5.71 -30.97
C ALA A 207 12.20 4.40 -30.23
N LEU A 208 13.30 4.36 -29.47
CA LEU A 208 13.73 3.18 -28.72
C LEU A 208 12.71 2.81 -27.62
N HIS A 209 12.17 3.81 -26.91
CA HIS A 209 11.11 3.63 -25.93
C HIS A 209 9.85 2.99 -26.54
N LYS A 210 9.45 3.40 -27.74
CA LYS A 210 8.29 2.83 -28.44
C LYS A 210 8.57 1.46 -29.05
N ALA A 211 9.81 1.17 -29.42
CA ALA A 211 10.26 -0.17 -29.80
C ALA A 211 10.38 -1.16 -28.62
N GLY A 212 10.33 -0.67 -27.37
CA GLY A 212 10.51 -1.47 -26.15
C GLY A 212 11.97 -1.63 -25.70
N ASP A 213 12.93 -1.05 -26.42
CA ASP A 213 14.34 -1.01 -26.05
C ASP A 213 14.59 0.10 -25.01
N TYR A 214 14.13 -0.17 -23.78
CA TYR A 214 14.15 0.81 -22.70
C TYR A 214 15.57 1.17 -22.23
N GLU A 215 16.54 0.25 -22.33
CA GLU A 215 17.92 0.46 -21.91
C GLU A 215 18.64 1.43 -22.85
N ASN A 216 18.62 1.18 -24.16
CA ASN A 216 19.19 2.15 -25.12
C ASN A 216 18.39 3.46 -25.18
N ALA A 217 17.09 3.43 -24.86
CA ALA A 217 16.30 4.65 -24.70
C ALA A 217 16.80 5.50 -23.51
N ILE A 218 17.06 4.90 -22.34
CA ILE A 218 17.62 5.60 -21.17
C ILE A 218 18.96 6.23 -21.54
N HIS A 219 19.88 5.50 -22.16
CA HIS A 219 21.17 6.04 -22.57
C HIS A 219 21.06 7.17 -23.61
N ALA A 220 20.08 7.11 -24.52
CA ALA A 220 19.81 8.23 -25.43
C ALA A 220 19.31 9.47 -24.69
N PHE A 221 18.48 9.32 -23.65
CA PHE A 221 17.99 10.43 -22.83
C PHE A 221 19.07 10.99 -21.89
N GLU A 222 19.91 10.14 -21.28
CA GLU A 222 21.10 10.56 -20.53
C GLU A 222 22.07 11.37 -21.42
N ALA A 223 22.28 10.93 -22.68
CA ALA A 223 23.04 11.69 -23.67
C ALA A 223 22.37 13.03 -24.04
N MET A 224 21.04 13.07 -24.18
CA MET A 224 20.29 14.32 -24.42
C MET A 224 20.53 15.35 -23.31
N LEU A 225 20.39 14.96 -22.04
CA LEU A 225 20.62 15.85 -20.89
C LEU A 225 22.07 16.34 -20.82
N SER A 226 23.04 15.46 -21.15
CA SER A 226 24.45 15.83 -21.30
C SER A 226 24.67 16.89 -22.40
N LYS A 227 23.97 16.78 -23.53
CA LYS A 227 24.05 17.76 -24.64
C LYS A 227 23.34 19.08 -24.32
N ILE A 228 22.20 19.04 -23.62
CA ILE A 228 21.56 20.25 -23.09
C ILE A 228 22.55 21.02 -22.20
N SER A 229 23.21 20.32 -21.27
CA SER A 229 24.19 20.90 -20.35
C SER A 229 25.43 21.47 -21.06
N GLN A 230 25.88 20.83 -22.14
CA GLN A 230 27.06 21.23 -22.94
C GLN A 230 26.77 22.33 -23.97
N SER A 231 25.50 22.67 -24.23
CA SER A 231 25.12 23.63 -25.26
C SER A 231 25.64 25.04 -24.98
N SER A 232 26.09 25.74 -26.03
CA SER A 232 26.46 27.16 -25.99
C SER A 232 25.24 28.09 -25.89
N ASP A 233 24.06 27.63 -26.30
CA ASP A 233 22.80 28.37 -26.26
C ASP A 233 22.22 28.46 -24.82
N PRO A 234 21.97 29.68 -24.28
CA PRO A 234 21.35 29.86 -22.96
C PRO A 234 19.93 29.29 -22.82
N GLU A 235 19.10 29.35 -23.85
CA GLU A 235 17.71 28.87 -23.78
C GLU A 235 17.67 27.33 -23.84
N ILE A 236 18.55 26.71 -24.62
CA ILE A 236 18.75 25.26 -24.55
C ILE A 236 19.17 24.87 -23.12
N ARG A 237 20.18 25.51 -22.52
CA ARG A 237 20.60 25.18 -21.14
C ARG A 237 19.46 25.34 -20.12
N LYS A 238 18.62 26.38 -20.23
CA LYS A 238 17.43 26.55 -19.36
C LYS A 238 16.43 25.39 -19.48
N SER A 239 16.28 24.80 -20.67
CA SER A 239 15.35 23.67 -20.88
C SER A 239 15.66 22.45 -20.01
N HIS A 240 16.88 22.32 -19.47
CA HIS A 240 17.23 21.24 -18.54
C HIS A 240 16.28 21.17 -17.33
N HIS A 241 15.74 22.29 -16.86
CA HIS A 241 14.82 22.33 -15.73
C HIS A 241 13.40 21.79 -16.05
N GLN A 242 13.14 21.39 -17.30
CA GLN A 242 11.88 20.78 -17.73
C GLN A 242 11.94 19.23 -17.75
N TYR A 243 13.10 18.65 -17.42
CA TYR A 243 13.35 17.22 -17.49
C TYR A 243 13.80 16.65 -16.14
N ALA A 244 13.30 15.46 -15.81
CA ALA A 244 13.74 14.69 -14.65
C ALA A 244 15.03 13.91 -14.95
N ASN A 245 15.77 13.58 -13.90
CA ASN A 245 17.00 12.79 -14.01
C ASN A 245 16.67 11.28 -13.94
N PRO A 246 17.17 10.44 -14.87
CA PRO A 246 17.06 8.98 -14.78
C PRO A 246 17.54 8.39 -13.45
N GLU A 247 18.61 8.94 -12.84
CA GLU A 247 19.11 8.47 -11.55
C GLU A 247 18.20 8.88 -10.37
N GLU A 248 17.47 9.99 -10.50
CA GLU A 248 16.45 10.39 -9.52
C GLU A 248 15.26 9.42 -9.57
N THR A 249 14.82 9.04 -10.77
CA THR A 249 13.81 8.00 -10.97
C THR A 249 14.28 6.64 -10.45
N ARG A 250 15.51 6.25 -10.77
CA ARG A 250 16.16 5.00 -10.29
C ARG A 250 16.26 4.98 -8.76
N THR A 251 16.58 6.11 -8.13
CA THR A 251 16.60 6.30 -6.67
C THR A 251 15.19 6.23 -6.06
N ALA A 252 14.18 6.80 -6.73
CA ALA A 252 12.79 6.75 -6.28
C ALA A 252 12.22 5.32 -6.32
N ILE A 253 12.50 4.57 -7.40
CA ILE A 253 12.15 3.15 -7.50
C ILE A 253 12.85 2.35 -6.40
N ARG A 254 14.17 2.51 -6.22
CA ARG A 254 14.92 1.82 -5.15
C ARG A 254 14.40 2.12 -3.75
N ARG A 255 13.97 3.35 -3.46
CA ARG A 255 13.32 3.72 -2.20
C ARG A 255 11.99 2.97 -2.03
N SER A 256 11.13 3.00 -3.04
CA SER A 256 9.85 2.29 -3.03
C SER A 256 10.01 0.78 -2.86
N ILE A 257 11.01 0.15 -3.51
CA ILE A 257 11.37 -1.27 -3.32
C ILE A 257 11.70 -1.53 -1.84
N GLN A 258 12.58 -0.72 -1.25
CA GLN A 258 12.96 -0.87 0.16
C GLN A 258 11.77 -0.69 1.10
N ASP A 259 10.90 0.29 0.86
CA ASP A 259 9.71 0.54 1.68
C ASP A 259 8.65 -0.57 1.55
N ALA A 260 8.47 -1.15 0.36
CA ALA A 260 7.58 -2.29 0.13
C ALA A 260 8.08 -3.56 0.83
N ILE A 261 9.36 -3.91 0.68
CA ILE A 261 9.92 -5.11 1.33
C ILE A 261 10.22 -4.91 2.82
N ARG A 262 10.29 -3.67 3.33
CA ARG A 262 10.63 -3.32 4.74
C ARG A 262 9.89 -4.20 5.75
N ASP A 263 8.56 -4.27 5.61
CA ASP A 263 7.65 -4.93 6.54
C ASP A 263 7.25 -6.37 6.14
N SER A 264 7.79 -6.87 5.02
CA SER A 264 7.62 -8.26 4.56
C SER A 264 8.51 -9.26 5.32
N PRO A 265 8.33 -10.58 5.14
CA PRO A 265 9.24 -11.61 5.66
C PRO A 265 10.71 -11.46 5.22
N ARG A 266 11.65 -11.94 6.04
CA ARG A 266 13.10 -11.90 5.72
C ARG A 266 13.50 -12.70 4.49
N VAL A 267 12.80 -13.81 4.24
CA VAL A 267 13.02 -14.72 3.10
C VAL A 267 11.66 -15.07 2.53
N LEU A 268 11.57 -15.06 1.19
CA LEU A 268 10.38 -15.42 0.43
C LEU A 268 10.76 -16.44 -0.65
N ILE A 269 9.84 -17.31 -1.02
CA ILE A 269 9.96 -18.16 -2.20
C ILE A 269 9.54 -17.33 -3.41
N SER A 270 10.42 -17.22 -4.40
CA SER A 270 10.05 -16.74 -5.74
C SER A 270 9.23 -17.81 -6.43
N THR A 271 7.96 -17.55 -6.73
CA THR A 271 7.06 -18.56 -7.32
C THR A 271 7.42 -18.91 -8.77
N ILE A 272 8.10 -18.00 -9.47
CA ILE A 272 8.64 -18.26 -10.82
C ILE A 272 9.81 -19.23 -10.76
N SER A 273 10.82 -18.96 -9.91
CA SER A 273 12.07 -19.74 -9.89
C SER A 273 12.09 -20.89 -8.88
N GLY A 274 11.11 -20.94 -7.97
CA GLY A 274 11.06 -21.89 -6.84
C GLY A 274 12.21 -21.75 -5.84
N ARG A 275 13.05 -20.71 -5.92
CA ARG A 275 14.14 -20.45 -4.96
C ARG A 275 13.66 -19.64 -3.77
N LEU A 276 14.22 -19.92 -2.59
CA LEU A 276 14.23 -18.98 -1.46
C LEU A 276 15.18 -17.82 -1.79
N LEU A 277 14.70 -16.59 -1.58
CA LEU A 277 15.42 -15.34 -1.81
C LEU A 277 15.34 -14.43 -0.56
N ASP A 278 16.47 -13.89 -0.12
CA ASP A 278 16.52 -12.92 0.99
C ASP A 278 16.08 -11.50 0.57
N LYS A 279 16.05 -10.51 1.48
CA LYS A 279 15.63 -9.14 1.14
C LYS A 279 16.54 -8.42 0.13
N ALA A 280 17.82 -8.81 -0.01
CA ALA A 280 18.69 -8.24 -1.05
C ALA A 280 18.41 -8.89 -2.42
N GLU A 281 18.24 -10.21 -2.47
CA GLU A 281 17.81 -10.93 -3.68
C GLU A 281 16.41 -10.50 -4.14
N GLN A 282 15.47 -10.30 -3.20
CA GLN A 282 14.14 -9.74 -3.46
C GLN A 282 14.24 -8.35 -4.10
N ALA A 283 15.07 -7.45 -3.57
CA ALA A 283 15.25 -6.11 -4.11
C ALA A 283 15.84 -6.13 -5.54
N MET A 284 16.87 -6.95 -5.78
CA MET A 284 17.45 -7.13 -7.12
C MET A 284 16.44 -7.73 -8.12
N SER A 285 15.50 -8.56 -7.66
CA SER A 285 14.53 -9.24 -8.53
C SER A 285 13.63 -8.27 -9.31
N PHE A 286 13.32 -7.08 -8.79
CA PHE A 286 12.56 -6.06 -9.55
C PHE A 286 13.43 -5.28 -10.53
N GLU A 287 14.71 -5.01 -10.20
CA GLU A 287 15.64 -4.31 -11.12
C GLU A 287 15.92 -5.11 -12.40
N LEU A 288 15.77 -6.44 -12.34
CA LEU A 288 15.90 -7.36 -13.49
C LEU A 288 14.66 -7.40 -14.41
N LEU A 289 13.54 -6.76 -14.04
CA LEU A 289 12.32 -6.78 -14.84
C LEU A 289 12.31 -5.69 -15.93
N PRO A 290 11.73 -5.95 -17.12
CA PRO A 290 11.54 -4.92 -18.13
C PRO A 290 10.77 -3.68 -17.65
N VAL A 291 9.91 -3.82 -16.62
CA VAL A 291 9.15 -2.71 -16.02
C VAL A 291 10.06 -1.67 -15.35
N PHE A 292 11.20 -2.07 -14.78
CA PHE A 292 12.16 -1.16 -14.13
C PHE A 292 12.71 -0.14 -15.13
N ASN A 293 13.29 -0.62 -16.24
CA ASN A 293 13.78 0.26 -17.30
C ASN A 293 12.63 0.98 -18.03
N LYS A 294 11.45 0.36 -18.18
CA LYS A 294 10.25 1.03 -18.74
C LYS A 294 9.81 2.23 -17.91
N LEU A 295 9.82 2.14 -16.58
CA LEU A 295 9.48 3.24 -15.68
C LEU A 295 10.46 4.39 -15.85
N ILE A 296 11.76 4.13 -15.70
CA ILE A 296 12.84 5.14 -15.88
C ILE A 296 12.77 5.78 -17.27
N SER A 297 12.58 4.97 -18.32
CA SER A 297 12.47 5.43 -19.71
C SER A 297 11.20 6.28 -19.96
N SER A 298 10.15 6.14 -19.16
CA SER A 298 8.88 6.89 -19.29
C SER A 298 8.85 8.22 -18.53
N MET A 299 9.66 8.40 -17.49
CA MET A 299 9.61 9.56 -16.59
C MET A 299 10.59 10.66 -17.01
N THR A 300 10.41 11.19 -18.23
CA THR A 300 11.33 12.20 -18.78
C THR A 300 11.12 13.61 -18.26
N THR A 301 9.90 14.00 -17.85
CA THR A 301 9.58 15.38 -17.41
C THR A 301 9.50 15.54 -15.90
N HIS A 302 8.99 14.52 -15.21
CA HIS A 302 8.86 14.48 -13.75
C HIS A 302 8.83 13.02 -13.27
N VAL A 303 9.18 12.80 -12.00
CA VAL A 303 9.12 11.48 -11.36
C VAL A 303 7.72 11.25 -10.80
N ASP A 304 6.97 10.32 -11.38
CA ASP A 304 5.65 9.92 -10.89
C ASP A 304 5.80 8.90 -9.75
N HIS A 305 5.92 9.41 -8.53
CA HIS A 305 6.05 8.60 -7.32
C HIS A 305 4.86 7.67 -7.08
N ALA A 306 3.63 8.08 -7.42
CA ALA A 306 2.43 7.28 -7.17
C ALA A 306 2.39 6.06 -8.10
N ARG A 307 2.78 6.22 -9.36
CA ARG A 307 2.91 5.09 -10.30
C ARG A 307 4.08 4.18 -9.95
N ILE A 308 5.21 4.71 -9.49
CA ILE A 308 6.31 3.89 -8.95
C ILE A 308 5.80 3.04 -7.78
N GLU A 309 5.16 3.68 -6.79
CA GLU A 309 4.65 3.01 -5.59
C GLU A 309 3.64 1.93 -5.94
N HIS A 310 2.73 2.17 -6.90
CA HIS A 310 1.78 1.18 -7.37
C HIS A 310 2.46 -0.03 -8.05
N GLU A 311 3.28 0.19 -9.10
CA GLU A 311 3.89 -0.92 -9.86
C GLU A 311 4.90 -1.74 -9.02
N VAL A 312 5.58 -1.10 -8.05
CA VAL A 312 6.44 -1.80 -7.07
C VAL A 312 5.61 -2.55 -6.02
N THR A 313 4.59 -1.92 -5.42
CA THR A 313 3.78 -2.56 -4.37
C THR A 313 3.05 -3.78 -4.90
N GLU A 314 2.47 -3.71 -6.11
CA GLU A 314 1.81 -4.84 -6.75
C GLU A 314 2.77 -6.02 -6.98
N TYR A 315 4.01 -5.77 -7.41
CA TYR A 315 4.99 -6.83 -7.60
C TYR A 315 5.40 -7.53 -6.29
N TYR A 316 5.51 -6.79 -5.18
CA TYR A 316 5.88 -7.35 -3.87
C TYR A 316 4.69 -7.89 -3.05
N ARG A 317 3.50 -8.01 -3.63
CA ARG A 317 2.38 -8.76 -3.03
C ARG A 317 2.77 -10.22 -2.84
N TYR A 318 2.55 -10.75 -1.64
CA TYR A 318 2.88 -12.14 -1.27
C TYR A 318 1.70 -12.89 -0.66
N ALA A 319 1.72 -14.21 -0.85
CA ALA A 319 0.81 -15.15 -0.20
C ALA A 319 1.49 -15.96 0.90
N MET A 320 0.71 -16.39 1.90
CA MET A 320 1.18 -17.17 3.05
C MET A 320 0.59 -18.58 3.02
N PHE A 321 1.39 -19.58 3.41
CA PHE A 321 0.94 -20.96 3.59
C PHE A 321 0.59 -21.22 5.04
N SER A 322 -0.61 -21.75 5.28
CA SER A 322 -1.08 -22.20 6.58
C SER A 322 -1.44 -23.69 6.51
N HIS A 323 -0.79 -24.54 7.31
CA HIS A 323 -1.00 -25.99 7.27
C HIS A 323 -0.73 -26.68 8.60
N LYS A 324 -1.14 -27.95 8.73
CA LYS A 324 -0.65 -28.84 9.78
C LYS A 324 0.73 -29.39 9.38
N TRP A 325 1.74 -29.14 10.21
CA TRP A 325 3.08 -29.72 10.01
C TRP A 325 3.04 -31.27 10.05
N GLU A 326 3.81 -31.91 9.19
CA GLU A 326 3.95 -33.35 9.04
C GLU A 326 5.43 -33.79 9.09
N GLU A 327 5.67 -35.09 9.31
CA GLU A 327 7.02 -35.66 9.37
C GLU A 327 7.72 -35.57 8.01
N ASN A 328 8.99 -35.12 8.00
CA ASN A 328 9.79 -34.89 6.80
C ASN A 328 9.33 -33.71 5.92
N GLU A 329 8.79 -32.65 6.51
CA GLU A 329 8.64 -31.37 5.79
C GLU A 329 10.00 -30.71 5.43
N PRO A 330 10.10 -30.03 4.28
CA PRO A 330 11.36 -29.48 3.79
C PRO A 330 11.75 -28.22 4.57
N LEU A 331 12.71 -28.37 5.49
CA LEU A 331 13.23 -27.26 6.31
C LEU A 331 14.14 -26.31 5.50
N PHE A 332 14.33 -25.09 6.02
CA PHE A 332 15.18 -24.03 5.44
C PHE A 332 16.53 -24.55 4.92
N GLU A 333 17.24 -25.35 5.71
CA GLU A 333 18.59 -25.87 5.35
C GLU A 333 18.59 -26.79 4.12
N LYS A 334 17.49 -27.49 3.84
CA LYS A 334 17.29 -28.29 2.62
C LYS A 334 16.96 -27.35 1.46
N VAL A 335 15.91 -26.54 1.61
CA VAL A 335 15.35 -25.72 0.52
C VAL A 335 16.30 -24.62 0.05
N ILE A 336 17.14 -24.04 0.92
CA ILE A 336 18.08 -22.97 0.52
C ILE A 336 19.16 -23.43 -0.48
N ARG A 337 19.30 -24.74 -0.71
CA ARG A 337 20.31 -25.34 -1.61
C ARG A 337 19.74 -25.88 -2.93
N ILE A 338 18.42 -25.86 -3.10
CA ILE A 338 17.69 -26.48 -4.22
C ILE A 338 16.53 -25.59 -4.65
N VAL A 339 15.85 -25.95 -5.74
CA VAL A 339 14.58 -25.34 -6.14
C VAL A 339 13.42 -26.13 -5.52
N VAL A 340 12.36 -25.47 -5.06
CA VAL A 340 11.15 -26.14 -4.52
C VAL A 340 10.56 -27.14 -5.51
N TYR A 341 10.54 -26.80 -6.79
CA TYR A 341 10.08 -27.68 -7.89
C TYR A 341 11.01 -28.87 -8.17
N ASP A 342 12.24 -28.86 -7.65
CA ASP A 342 13.22 -29.96 -7.78
C ASP A 342 13.28 -30.84 -6.51
N LEU A 343 12.38 -30.62 -5.53
CA LEU A 343 12.21 -31.54 -4.40
C LEU A 343 11.70 -32.90 -4.90
N GLU A 344 12.36 -33.97 -4.44
CA GLU A 344 11.98 -35.37 -4.69
C GLU A 344 10.50 -35.62 -4.34
N GLU A 345 9.75 -36.34 -5.19
CA GLU A 345 8.31 -36.58 -5.00
C GLU A 345 8.00 -37.17 -3.61
N SER A 346 7.15 -36.50 -2.83
CA SER A 346 6.77 -36.95 -1.50
C SER A 346 5.57 -36.15 -0.98
N LEU A 347 4.66 -36.83 -0.27
CA LEU A 347 3.42 -36.23 0.26
C LEU A 347 3.61 -35.01 1.16
N THR A 348 4.83 -34.68 1.61
CA THR A 348 5.16 -33.42 2.31
C THR A 348 5.78 -32.36 1.40
N HIS A 349 6.57 -32.75 0.39
CA HIS A 349 7.16 -31.84 -0.60
C HIS A 349 6.10 -31.35 -1.60
N ASP A 350 5.20 -32.23 -2.04
CA ASP A 350 4.08 -31.94 -2.95
C ASP A 350 3.24 -30.75 -2.46
N LYS A 351 3.10 -30.60 -1.14
CA LYS A 351 2.39 -29.49 -0.50
C LYS A 351 3.04 -28.14 -0.80
N LEU A 352 4.36 -28.04 -0.66
CA LEU A 352 5.08 -26.79 -0.91
C LEU A 352 5.14 -26.46 -2.41
N GLN A 353 5.28 -27.48 -3.25
CA GLN A 353 5.23 -27.34 -4.72
C GLN A 353 3.86 -26.86 -5.20
N MET A 354 2.78 -27.48 -4.74
CA MET A 354 1.41 -27.11 -5.12
C MET A 354 1.01 -25.75 -4.55
N PHE A 355 1.43 -25.42 -3.32
CA PHE A 355 1.29 -24.07 -2.76
C PHE A 355 1.93 -23.01 -3.68
N CYS A 356 3.22 -23.16 -4.01
CA CYS A 356 3.92 -22.23 -4.90
C CYS A 356 3.31 -22.16 -6.30
N LYS A 357 2.80 -23.30 -6.82
CA LYS A 357 2.06 -23.33 -8.08
C LYS A 357 0.77 -22.51 -8.01
N ILE A 358 -0.11 -22.76 -7.03
CA ILE A 358 -1.39 -22.04 -6.91
C ILE A 358 -1.14 -20.54 -6.72
N VAL A 359 -0.17 -20.14 -5.91
CA VAL A 359 0.19 -18.72 -5.72
C VAL A 359 0.68 -18.08 -7.03
N ARG A 360 1.46 -18.80 -7.85
CA ARG A 360 1.87 -18.34 -9.18
C ARG A 360 0.71 -18.23 -10.16
N ASP A 361 -0.19 -19.22 -10.14
CA ASP A 361 -1.31 -19.31 -11.06
C ASP A 361 -2.41 -18.26 -10.70
N GLU A 362 -2.46 -17.81 -9.43
CA GLU A 362 -3.14 -16.58 -8.93
C GLU A 362 -2.38 -15.27 -9.26
N GLY A 363 -1.28 -15.34 -10.03
CA GLY A 363 -0.50 -14.19 -10.51
C GLY A 363 0.51 -13.58 -9.52
N LEU A 364 0.74 -14.20 -8.36
CA LEU A 364 1.63 -13.65 -7.33
C LEU A 364 3.06 -14.19 -7.45
N HIS A 365 4.04 -13.29 -7.39
CA HIS A 365 5.47 -13.61 -7.52
C HIS A 365 6.12 -14.19 -6.26
N TRP A 366 5.46 -14.03 -5.11
CA TRP A 366 6.05 -14.27 -3.79
C TRP A 366 5.16 -15.15 -2.91
N ALA A 367 5.78 -16.17 -2.33
CA ALA A 367 5.14 -17.17 -1.48
C ALA A 367 5.94 -17.36 -0.18
N TRP A 368 5.27 -17.58 0.94
CA TRP A 368 5.89 -17.79 2.24
C TRP A 368 5.34 -19.01 2.97
N SER A 369 6.22 -19.79 3.60
CA SER A 369 5.85 -20.87 4.51
C SER A 369 6.81 -20.88 5.70
N ASP A 370 6.26 -21.00 6.91
CA ASP A 370 7.03 -21.05 8.16
C ASP A 370 7.99 -22.25 8.20
N THR A 371 7.70 -23.32 7.48
CA THR A 371 8.51 -24.52 7.30
C THR A 371 9.93 -24.20 6.81
N CYS A 372 10.02 -23.48 5.70
CA CYS A 372 11.24 -23.28 4.92
C CYS A 372 11.71 -21.82 4.81
N CYS A 373 10.88 -20.82 5.11
CA CYS A 373 11.25 -19.40 5.05
C CYS A 373 11.79 -18.84 6.38
N ILE A 374 11.84 -19.65 7.44
CA ILE A 374 12.44 -19.31 8.73
C ILE A 374 13.66 -20.21 8.96
N ASN A 375 14.84 -19.61 9.10
CA ASN A 375 16.01 -20.34 9.62
C ASN A 375 15.83 -20.56 11.13
N LYS A 376 15.34 -21.75 11.51
CA LYS A 376 15.04 -22.13 12.91
C LYS A 376 16.29 -22.44 13.74
N VAL A 377 17.47 -22.58 13.12
CA VAL A 377 18.75 -22.78 13.80
C VAL A 377 19.34 -21.44 14.28
N ASP A 378 19.04 -20.35 13.58
CA ASP A 378 19.37 -18.99 14.02
C ASP A 378 18.29 -18.49 14.99
N HIS A 379 18.66 -18.43 16.28
CA HIS A 379 17.77 -17.98 17.35
C HIS A 379 17.28 -16.54 17.18
N PHE A 380 18.10 -15.65 16.61
CA PHE A 380 17.72 -14.26 16.36
C PHE A 380 16.67 -14.18 15.24
N VAL A 381 16.89 -14.88 14.13
CA VAL A 381 15.93 -14.96 13.01
C VAL A 381 14.62 -15.62 13.47
N LEU A 382 14.69 -16.68 14.28
CA LEU A 382 13.52 -17.32 14.84
C LEU A 382 12.73 -16.36 15.76
N GLN A 383 13.40 -15.70 16.71
CA GLN A 383 12.72 -14.78 17.64
C GLN A 383 12.10 -13.58 16.92
N GLU A 384 12.77 -13.02 15.91
CA GLU A 384 12.19 -11.96 15.08
C GLU A 384 10.94 -12.47 14.33
N ALA A 385 11.02 -13.66 13.73
CA ALA A 385 9.90 -14.24 12.98
C ALA A 385 8.67 -14.49 13.87
N LEU A 386 8.83 -15.06 15.07
CA LEU A 386 7.67 -15.35 15.94
C LEU A 386 6.96 -14.07 16.43
N VAL A 387 7.67 -12.95 16.56
CA VAL A 387 7.07 -11.63 16.86
C VAL A 387 6.44 -11.00 15.61
N ALA A 388 7.07 -11.14 14.44
CA ALA A 388 6.62 -10.50 13.21
C ALA A 388 5.53 -11.25 12.44
N MET A 389 5.34 -12.56 12.66
CA MET A 389 4.42 -13.43 11.90
C MET A 389 3.00 -12.88 11.78
N PHE A 390 2.40 -12.34 12.87
CA PHE A 390 1.08 -11.73 12.80
C PHE A 390 1.03 -10.56 11.81
N LYS A 391 2.06 -9.70 11.80
CA LYS A 391 2.17 -8.58 10.85
C LYS A 391 2.36 -9.09 9.41
N TRP A 392 3.08 -10.19 9.20
CA TRP A 392 3.26 -10.78 7.88
C TRP A 392 1.96 -11.40 7.34
N TYR A 393 1.19 -12.12 8.16
CA TYR A 393 -0.13 -12.60 7.77
C TYR A 393 -1.10 -11.43 7.48
N GLN A 394 -1.09 -10.37 8.29
CA GLN A 394 -1.87 -9.14 8.06
C GLN A 394 -1.41 -8.33 6.82
N GLY A 395 -0.13 -8.43 6.45
CA GLY A 395 0.45 -7.83 5.25
C GLY A 395 0.23 -8.65 3.97
N SER A 396 -0.01 -9.95 4.10
CA SER A 396 -0.29 -10.83 2.97
C SER A 396 -1.60 -10.47 2.25
N VAL A 397 -1.64 -10.75 0.95
CA VAL A 397 -2.84 -10.52 0.12
C VAL A 397 -3.72 -11.76 -0.02
N LEU A 398 -3.19 -12.93 0.37
CA LEU A 398 -3.85 -14.22 0.27
C LEU A 398 -3.20 -15.20 1.26
N THR A 399 -3.99 -15.91 2.06
CA THR A 399 -3.53 -17.05 2.86
C THR A 399 -4.19 -18.33 2.36
N LEU A 400 -3.40 -19.31 1.96
CA LEU A 400 -3.87 -20.62 1.52
C LEU A 400 -3.81 -21.58 2.72
N VAL A 401 -4.95 -22.14 3.10
CA VAL A 401 -5.07 -23.10 4.22
C VAL A 401 -5.28 -24.50 3.69
N LEU A 402 -4.37 -25.43 4.00
CA LEU A 402 -4.50 -26.85 3.62
C LEU A 402 -4.99 -27.71 4.79
N LEU A 403 -6.22 -28.22 4.66
CA LEU A 403 -6.91 -29.03 5.66
C LEU A 403 -6.56 -30.52 5.50
N ARG A 404 -5.36 -30.92 5.91
CA ARG A 404 -4.92 -32.33 5.89
C ARG A 404 -5.82 -33.22 6.75
N GLY A 405 -6.27 -34.35 6.20
CA GLY A 405 -7.30 -35.22 6.78
C GLY A 405 -8.73 -34.91 6.29
N VAL A 406 -8.96 -33.79 5.60
CA VAL A 406 -10.26 -33.45 4.99
C VAL A 406 -10.25 -33.88 3.53
N ARG A 407 -11.04 -34.91 3.22
CA ARG A 407 -11.17 -35.49 1.87
C ARG A 407 -12.12 -34.72 0.99
N SER A 408 -11.87 -34.75 -0.32
CA SER A 408 -12.82 -34.27 -1.32
C SER A 408 -13.86 -35.36 -1.68
N PRO A 409 -15.14 -35.01 -1.94
CA PRO A 409 -15.76 -33.71 -1.66
C PRO A 409 -16.03 -33.53 -0.16
N SER A 410 -15.50 -32.45 0.41
CA SER A 410 -15.68 -32.09 1.82
C SER A 410 -17.07 -31.53 2.11
N ARG A 411 -17.46 -31.57 3.39
CA ARG A 411 -18.82 -31.27 3.85
C ARG A 411 -18.80 -30.42 5.10
N ARG A 412 -19.89 -29.68 5.33
CA ARG A 412 -20.07 -28.87 6.54
C ARG A 412 -19.76 -29.67 7.82
N GLY A 413 -18.91 -29.10 8.65
CA GLY A 413 -18.39 -29.67 9.90
C GLY A 413 -17.01 -30.32 9.74
N ASP A 414 -16.48 -30.49 8.52
CA ASP A 414 -15.12 -31.03 8.33
C ASP A 414 -14.03 -30.02 8.72
N LEU A 415 -14.28 -28.72 8.54
CA LEU A 415 -13.42 -27.65 9.07
C LEU A 415 -13.56 -27.57 10.61
N VAL A 416 -14.76 -27.72 11.16
CA VAL A 416 -14.99 -27.83 12.63
C VAL A 416 -14.17 -28.96 13.24
N ARG A 417 -14.13 -30.13 12.59
CA ARG A 417 -13.37 -31.31 13.03
C ARG A 417 -11.88 -31.26 12.69
N SER A 418 -11.42 -30.26 11.94
CA SER A 418 -10.04 -30.22 11.44
C SER A 418 -9.03 -29.91 12.54
N ILE A 419 -7.97 -30.73 12.60
CA ILE A 419 -6.78 -30.49 13.45
C ILE A 419 -6.15 -29.11 13.16
N TRP A 420 -6.37 -28.54 11.97
CA TRP A 420 -5.91 -27.18 11.68
C TRP A 420 -6.54 -26.15 12.63
N ASN A 421 -7.86 -26.22 12.92
CA ASN A 421 -8.51 -25.21 13.75
C ASN A 421 -8.14 -25.35 15.24
N THR A 422 -7.75 -26.54 15.70
CA THR A 422 -7.37 -26.75 17.12
C THR A 422 -5.95 -26.29 17.45
N ARG A 423 -5.08 -25.98 16.48
CA ARG A 423 -3.69 -25.54 16.75
C ARG A 423 -3.63 -24.11 17.26
N ALA A 424 -2.66 -23.81 18.13
CA ALA A 424 -2.42 -22.46 18.63
C ALA A 424 -1.90 -21.51 17.55
N TRP A 425 -0.88 -21.89 16.78
CA TRP A 425 -0.28 -21.03 15.74
C TRP A 425 -1.29 -20.57 14.68
N THR A 426 -2.17 -21.47 14.23
CA THR A 426 -3.22 -21.19 13.22
C THR A 426 -4.22 -20.12 13.65
N PHE A 427 -4.23 -19.73 14.93
CA PHE A 427 -4.92 -18.54 15.40
C PHE A 427 -4.45 -17.27 14.68
N GLN A 428 -3.13 -17.03 14.65
CA GLN A 428 -2.56 -15.85 14.00
C GLN A 428 -2.77 -15.92 12.47
N GLU A 429 -2.59 -17.12 11.92
CA GLU A 429 -2.71 -17.42 10.49
C GLU A 429 -4.13 -17.18 9.96
N TYR A 430 -5.16 -17.41 10.79
CA TYR A 430 -6.53 -17.04 10.48
C TYR A 430 -6.84 -15.58 10.79
N HIS A 431 -6.62 -15.12 12.03
CA HIS A 431 -7.18 -13.84 12.48
C HIS A 431 -6.44 -12.62 11.93
N ALA A 432 -5.12 -12.71 11.67
CA ALA A 432 -4.38 -11.60 11.08
C ALA A 432 -4.68 -11.42 9.58
N SER A 433 -4.87 -12.51 8.84
CA SER A 433 -5.05 -12.50 7.39
C SER A 433 -6.38 -11.90 6.96
N LYS A 434 -6.33 -11.02 5.94
CA LYS A 434 -7.52 -10.37 5.36
C LYS A 434 -8.31 -11.32 4.46
N VAL A 435 -7.59 -12.07 3.63
CA VAL A 435 -8.13 -13.03 2.66
C VAL A 435 -7.61 -14.42 2.96
N VAL A 436 -8.53 -15.39 3.06
CA VAL A 436 -8.22 -16.82 3.30
C VAL A 436 -8.94 -17.66 2.26
N ARG A 437 -8.29 -18.71 1.73
CA ARG A 437 -8.93 -19.76 0.92
C ARG A 437 -8.59 -21.13 1.52
N PHE A 438 -9.60 -21.94 1.85
CA PHE A 438 -9.45 -23.28 2.41
C PHE A 438 -9.45 -24.35 1.30
N TYR A 439 -8.56 -25.32 1.44
CA TYR A 439 -8.35 -26.44 0.52
C TYR A 439 -8.40 -27.78 1.26
N ASN A 440 -8.97 -28.77 0.58
CA ASN A 440 -8.99 -30.18 0.99
C ASN A 440 -7.59 -30.79 0.84
N GLU A 441 -7.37 -32.00 1.38
CA GLU A 441 -6.04 -32.64 1.39
C GLU A 441 -5.45 -32.97 -0.01
N ASP A 442 -6.28 -32.88 -1.05
CA ASP A 442 -5.97 -33.08 -2.47
C ASP A 442 -5.85 -31.77 -3.29
N TRP A 443 -5.87 -30.61 -2.62
CA TRP A 443 -5.87 -29.27 -3.24
C TRP A 443 -7.12 -28.92 -4.08
N THR A 444 -8.24 -29.62 -3.91
CA THR A 444 -9.56 -29.08 -4.29
C THR A 444 -10.06 -28.07 -3.25
N LEU A 445 -10.88 -27.10 -3.66
CA LEU A 445 -11.43 -26.08 -2.75
C LEU A 445 -12.38 -26.71 -1.71
N TYR A 446 -12.34 -26.22 -0.48
CA TYR A 446 -13.24 -26.69 0.58
C TYR A 446 -14.71 -26.43 0.20
N MET A 447 -15.54 -27.47 0.31
CA MET A 447 -16.93 -27.52 -0.18
C MET A 447 -17.12 -27.10 -1.66
N ASN A 448 -16.05 -27.11 -2.47
CA ASN A 448 -16.00 -26.55 -3.83
C ASN A 448 -16.37 -25.05 -3.92
N LEU A 449 -16.17 -24.27 -2.84
CA LEU A 449 -16.48 -22.84 -2.80
C LEU A 449 -15.42 -22.00 -3.54
N ASP A 450 -15.66 -21.72 -4.81
CA ASP A 450 -14.86 -20.78 -5.60
C ASP A 450 -15.29 -19.32 -5.37
N VAL A 451 -15.03 -18.84 -4.15
CA VAL A 451 -15.13 -17.43 -3.76
C VAL A 451 -13.74 -16.89 -3.38
N PRO A 452 -13.42 -15.62 -3.67
CA PRO A 452 -12.06 -15.09 -3.50
C PRO A 452 -11.62 -15.03 -2.03
N ASN A 453 -12.56 -14.83 -1.11
CA ASN A 453 -12.30 -14.85 0.33
C ASN A 453 -13.30 -15.77 1.04
N HIS A 454 -12.82 -16.88 1.58
CA HIS A 454 -13.65 -17.80 2.36
C HIS A 454 -14.12 -17.19 3.68
N LYS A 455 -13.48 -16.12 4.19
CA LYS A 455 -14.00 -15.35 5.34
C LYS A 455 -15.30 -14.59 5.05
N GLU A 456 -15.69 -14.45 3.79
CA GLU A 456 -16.93 -13.77 3.37
C GLU A 456 -18.07 -14.78 3.08
N SER A 457 -17.79 -16.09 3.13
CA SER A 457 -18.80 -17.15 3.04
C SER A 457 -19.53 -17.35 4.38
N PRO A 458 -20.88 -17.26 4.42
CA PRO A 458 -21.66 -17.60 5.61
C PRO A 458 -21.47 -19.03 6.10
N GLU A 459 -21.22 -19.97 5.19
CA GLU A 459 -20.99 -21.39 5.49
C GLU A 459 -19.70 -21.59 6.28
N ILE A 460 -18.60 -21.01 5.79
CA ILE A 460 -17.28 -21.06 6.43
C ILE A 460 -17.32 -20.33 7.76
N ILE A 461 -17.89 -19.13 7.80
CA ILE A 461 -17.98 -18.34 9.03
C ILE A 461 -18.81 -19.07 10.10
N SER A 462 -19.93 -19.70 9.74
CA SER A 462 -20.73 -20.48 10.68
C SER A 462 -19.98 -21.72 11.21
N GLU A 463 -19.14 -22.37 10.40
CA GLU A 463 -18.24 -23.42 10.91
C GLU A 463 -17.16 -22.86 11.84
N MET A 464 -16.59 -21.68 11.55
CA MET A 464 -15.61 -21.04 12.43
C MET A 464 -16.24 -20.58 13.76
N GLU A 465 -17.50 -20.13 13.75
CA GLU A 465 -18.29 -19.88 14.98
C GLU A 465 -18.48 -21.17 15.79
N GLU A 466 -18.96 -22.25 15.16
CA GLU A 466 -19.19 -23.55 15.80
C GLU A 466 -17.89 -24.13 16.41
N ALA A 467 -16.78 -24.04 15.67
CA ALA A 467 -15.50 -24.62 16.04
C ALA A 467 -14.70 -23.82 17.09
N THR A 468 -15.07 -22.57 17.35
CA THR A 468 -14.43 -21.70 18.36
C THR A 468 -15.35 -21.34 19.52
N GLY A 469 -16.67 -21.49 19.35
CA GLY A 469 -17.70 -21.03 20.30
C GLY A 469 -17.88 -19.52 20.34
N ILE A 470 -17.45 -18.78 19.30
CA ILE A 470 -17.30 -17.32 19.32
C ILE A 470 -17.96 -16.71 18.08
N ALA A 471 -18.75 -15.65 18.29
CA ALA A 471 -19.54 -15.03 17.24
C ALA A 471 -18.69 -14.43 16.09
N ALA A 472 -19.20 -14.53 14.86
CA ALA A 472 -18.55 -14.12 13.62
C ALA A 472 -17.96 -12.70 13.67
N ARG A 473 -18.72 -11.76 14.25
CA ARG A 473 -18.30 -10.37 14.43
C ARG A 473 -16.99 -10.23 15.22
N ALA A 474 -16.77 -11.07 16.24
CA ALA A 474 -15.56 -11.05 17.05
C ALA A 474 -14.40 -11.74 16.31
N LEU A 475 -14.66 -12.88 15.64
CA LEU A 475 -13.68 -13.58 14.80
C LEU A 475 -13.09 -12.67 13.70
N MET A 476 -13.91 -11.77 13.16
CA MET A 476 -13.55 -10.81 12.11
C MET A 476 -13.00 -9.48 12.64
N ALA A 477 -13.20 -9.16 13.93
CA ALA A 477 -12.79 -7.88 14.53
C ALA A 477 -11.47 -7.91 15.31
N VAL A 478 -10.79 -9.06 15.41
CA VAL A 478 -9.53 -9.21 16.18
C VAL A 478 -8.45 -8.25 15.67
N ARG A 479 -8.10 -7.24 16.48
CA ARG A 479 -7.03 -6.26 16.19
C ARG A 479 -5.78 -6.55 17.02
N PRO A 480 -4.57 -6.36 16.45
CA PRO A 480 -3.35 -6.48 17.22
C PRO A 480 -3.21 -5.32 18.22
N GLY A 481 -2.74 -5.60 19.43
CA GLY A 481 -2.62 -4.64 20.54
C GLY A 481 -3.26 -5.11 21.85
N LEU A 482 -3.39 -4.18 22.80
CA LEU A 482 -3.74 -4.44 24.20
C LEU A 482 -5.22 -4.26 24.55
N ASP A 483 -6.07 -4.02 23.54
CA ASP A 483 -7.53 -4.00 23.72
C ASP A 483 -8.07 -5.44 23.87
N ASP A 484 -9.20 -5.62 24.56
CA ASP A 484 -9.95 -6.87 24.65
C ASP A 484 -9.13 -8.11 25.08
N ILE A 485 -8.14 -7.93 25.98
CA ILE A 485 -7.18 -8.98 26.37
C ILE A 485 -7.89 -10.25 26.87
N ARG A 486 -8.95 -10.14 27.66
CA ARG A 486 -9.66 -11.31 28.19
C ARG A 486 -10.39 -12.12 27.12
N GLU A 487 -10.85 -11.48 26.03
CA GLU A 487 -11.46 -12.15 24.88
C GLU A 487 -10.38 -12.78 23.99
N LYS A 488 -9.26 -12.10 23.77
CA LYS A 488 -8.06 -12.64 23.10
C LYS A 488 -7.48 -13.87 23.82
N LEU A 489 -7.46 -13.86 25.15
CA LEU A 489 -7.07 -15.02 25.96
C LEU A 489 -8.13 -16.13 25.93
N TYR A 490 -9.42 -15.80 25.88
CA TYR A 490 -10.50 -16.78 25.68
C TYR A 490 -10.36 -17.47 24.30
N LEU A 491 -10.22 -16.70 23.22
CA LEU A 491 -9.94 -17.17 21.85
C LEU A 491 -8.78 -18.18 21.83
N ALA A 492 -7.65 -17.82 22.43
CA ALA A 492 -6.47 -18.69 22.49
C ALA A 492 -6.64 -19.93 23.38
N SER A 493 -7.45 -19.84 24.45
CA SER A 493 -7.67 -20.94 25.40
C SER A 493 -8.40 -22.17 24.84
N THR A 494 -9.03 -22.03 23.67
CA THR A 494 -9.67 -23.13 22.92
C THR A 494 -8.66 -24.03 22.19
N ARG A 495 -7.38 -23.61 22.09
CA ARG A 495 -6.38 -24.20 21.20
C ARG A 495 -5.30 -24.99 21.94
N GLN A 496 -4.67 -25.88 21.20
CA GLN A 496 -3.67 -26.85 21.63
C GLN A 496 -2.30 -26.54 21.03
N THR A 497 -1.25 -26.90 21.75
CA THR A 497 0.15 -26.66 21.36
C THR A 497 0.96 -27.95 21.33
N THR A 498 2.07 -27.94 20.59
CA THR A 498 3.06 -29.05 20.62
C THR A 498 4.09 -28.80 21.72
N PHE A 499 4.61 -27.58 21.81
CA PHE A 499 5.43 -27.11 22.92
C PHE A 499 4.57 -26.31 23.90
N VAL A 500 4.82 -26.39 25.21
CA VAL A 500 3.95 -25.69 26.19
C VAL A 500 4.16 -24.17 26.15
N GLU A 501 5.32 -23.73 25.69
CA GLU A 501 5.72 -22.34 25.52
C GLU A 501 4.96 -21.63 24.37
N ASP A 502 4.51 -22.39 23.37
CA ASP A 502 3.71 -21.86 22.25
C ASP A 502 2.40 -21.23 22.72
N ALA A 503 1.87 -21.64 23.89
CA ALA A 503 0.69 -21.05 24.51
C ALA A 503 0.89 -19.56 24.86
N ALA A 504 2.14 -19.11 24.89
CA ALA A 504 2.52 -17.70 24.96
C ALA A 504 3.06 -17.17 23.63
N TYR A 505 3.96 -17.92 22.97
CA TYR A 505 4.68 -17.41 21.80
C TYR A 505 3.76 -17.21 20.57
N SER A 506 2.71 -18.02 20.43
CA SER A 506 1.69 -17.86 19.38
C SER A 506 0.77 -16.64 19.57
N LEU A 507 0.98 -15.82 20.60
CA LEU A 507 0.18 -14.64 20.90
C LEU A 507 0.98 -13.33 20.90
N LEU A 508 2.31 -13.39 20.72
CA LEU A 508 3.20 -12.22 20.76
C LEU A 508 2.81 -11.17 19.72
N GLY A 509 2.64 -11.60 18.46
CA GLY A 509 2.23 -10.71 17.37
C GLY A 509 0.82 -10.16 17.55
N MET A 510 -0.14 -10.94 18.08
CA MET A 510 -1.49 -10.44 18.40
C MET A 510 -1.45 -9.36 19.49
N PHE A 511 -0.65 -9.51 20.54
CA PHE A 511 -0.59 -8.49 21.59
C PHE A 511 0.37 -7.33 21.26
N SER A 512 0.95 -7.32 20.05
CA SER A 512 2.03 -6.39 19.64
C SER A 512 3.21 -6.38 20.62
N MET A 513 3.53 -7.55 21.18
CA MET A 513 4.56 -7.74 22.21
C MET A 513 5.83 -8.37 21.66
N SER A 514 6.96 -7.98 22.23
CA SER A 514 8.24 -8.66 22.05
C SER A 514 8.70 -9.21 23.40
N LEU A 515 8.92 -10.53 23.46
CA LEU A 515 9.46 -11.23 24.61
C LEU A 515 10.57 -12.16 24.12
N PRO A 516 11.65 -12.39 24.91
CA PRO A 516 12.64 -13.40 24.60
C PRO A 516 11.99 -14.78 24.42
N VAL A 517 12.41 -15.55 23.42
CA VAL A 517 11.90 -16.89 23.11
C VAL A 517 12.87 -17.94 23.67
N VAL A 518 12.41 -18.79 24.58
CA VAL A 518 13.23 -19.73 25.37
C VAL A 518 12.48 -21.06 25.55
N TYR A 519 12.45 -21.89 24.49
CA TYR A 519 11.92 -23.25 24.59
C TYR A 519 12.66 -24.06 25.67
N GLY A 520 11.91 -24.80 26.49
CA GLY A 520 12.41 -25.49 27.67
C GLY A 520 12.15 -24.75 28.99
N GLU A 521 11.57 -23.55 28.98
CA GLU A 521 11.17 -22.84 30.21
C GLU A 521 9.83 -23.32 30.79
N GLY A 522 9.01 -24.06 30.03
CA GLY A 522 7.72 -24.56 30.49
C GLY A 522 6.64 -23.48 30.64
N ASP A 523 5.82 -23.57 31.70
CA ASP A 523 4.74 -22.63 31.98
C ASP A 523 5.22 -21.22 32.36
N GLN A 524 6.54 -21.03 32.54
CA GLN A 524 7.17 -19.72 32.69
C GLN A 524 6.88 -18.81 31.48
N ALA A 525 6.76 -19.36 30.27
CA ALA A 525 6.47 -18.60 29.05
C ALA A 525 5.14 -17.85 29.15
N LEU A 526 4.08 -18.55 29.58
CA LEU A 526 2.76 -17.97 29.82
C LEU A 526 2.79 -17.00 30.99
N GLY A 527 3.53 -17.33 32.06
CA GLY A 527 3.76 -16.43 33.19
C GLY A 527 4.36 -15.08 32.75
N ARG A 528 5.39 -15.11 31.89
CA ARG A 528 6.02 -13.90 31.34
C ARG A 528 5.08 -13.10 30.45
N LEU A 529 4.28 -13.76 29.60
CA LEU A 529 3.30 -13.08 28.76
C LEU A 529 2.22 -12.39 29.59
N LEU A 530 1.59 -13.10 30.53
CA LEU A 530 0.51 -12.55 31.35
C LEU A 530 1.03 -11.46 32.31
N ALA A 531 2.26 -11.60 32.82
CA ALA A 531 2.93 -10.54 33.57
C ALA A 531 3.18 -9.28 32.72
N GLN A 532 3.65 -9.43 31.48
CA GLN A 532 3.85 -8.31 30.57
C GLN A 532 2.53 -7.65 30.17
N LEU A 533 1.49 -8.43 29.87
CA LEU A 533 0.13 -7.94 29.59
C LEU A 533 -0.41 -7.10 30.74
N LEU A 534 -0.34 -7.62 31.96
CA LEU A 534 -0.81 -6.92 33.16
C LEU A 534 -0.03 -5.62 33.40
N THR A 535 1.30 -5.64 33.24
CA THR A 535 2.17 -4.46 33.40
C THR A 535 2.00 -3.42 32.29
N SER A 536 1.67 -3.83 31.06
CA SER A 536 1.50 -2.91 29.92
C SER A 536 0.09 -2.33 29.78
N SER A 537 -0.95 -3.02 30.25
CA SER A 537 -2.36 -2.60 30.11
C SER A 537 -3.00 -2.11 31.41
N GLY A 538 -2.56 -2.62 32.57
CA GLY A 538 -3.29 -2.47 33.83
C GLY A 538 -4.50 -3.40 33.98
N ASP A 539 -4.85 -4.21 32.98
CA ASP A 539 -6.07 -5.02 32.99
C ASP A 539 -5.97 -6.24 33.94
N THR A 540 -6.45 -6.07 35.16
CA THR A 540 -6.53 -7.13 36.17
C THR A 540 -7.59 -8.20 35.89
N SER A 541 -8.37 -8.11 34.79
CA SER A 541 -9.24 -9.22 34.33
C SER A 541 -8.44 -10.48 33.98
N ILE A 542 -7.15 -10.32 33.65
CA ILE A 542 -6.16 -11.41 33.49
C ILE A 542 -6.07 -12.29 34.74
N LEU A 543 -6.38 -11.76 35.94
CA LEU A 543 -6.36 -12.49 37.21
C LEU A 543 -7.67 -13.26 37.50
N ALA A 544 -8.73 -13.05 36.70
CA ALA A 544 -10.03 -13.70 36.85
C ALA A 544 -10.06 -15.08 36.15
N TRP A 545 -9.46 -16.07 36.81
CA TRP A 545 -9.32 -17.46 36.34
C TRP A 545 -9.30 -18.48 37.49
N THR A 546 -9.63 -19.73 37.16
CA THR A 546 -9.68 -20.90 38.05
C THR A 546 -8.90 -22.07 37.44
N GLY A 547 -8.04 -22.73 38.23
CA GLY A 547 -7.19 -23.84 37.83
C GLY A 547 -5.88 -23.90 38.63
N LYS A 548 -4.86 -24.59 38.10
CA LYS A 548 -3.58 -24.81 38.78
C LYS A 548 -2.62 -23.62 38.68
N LEU A 549 -2.05 -23.21 39.83
CA LEU A 549 -1.06 -22.14 39.99
C LEU A 549 0.20 -22.30 39.12
N GLY A 550 0.50 -21.28 38.34
CA GLY A 550 1.72 -21.18 37.53
C GLY A 550 2.98 -21.08 38.38
N SER A 551 4.07 -21.64 37.86
CA SER A 551 5.39 -21.65 38.50
C SER A 551 6.17 -20.33 38.32
N PHE A 552 5.58 -19.35 37.64
CA PHE A 552 6.09 -17.98 37.51
C PHE A 552 5.66 -17.08 38.68
N ASN A 553 4.36 -17.06 39.03
CA ASN A 553 3.78 -16.28 40.13
C ASN A 553 2.44 -16.90 40.56
N SER A 554 2.10 -16.92 41.85
CA SER A 554 0.87 -17.58 42.33
C SER A 554 -0.45 -16.91 41.93
N CYS A 555 -0.46 -15.71 41.36
CA CYS A 555 -1.67 -15.12 40.78
C CYS A 555 -1.86 -15.42 39.29
N LEU A 556 -0.92 -16.11 38.64
CA LEU A 556 -0.98 -16.49 37.23
C LEU A 556 -1.17 -18.01 37.05
N PRO A 557 -1.81 -18.48 35.96
CA PRO A 557 -2.07 -19.91 35.72
C PRO A 557 -0.88 -20.66 35.10
N THR A 558 -0.89 -21.99 35.24
CA THR A 558 0.00 -22.92 34.50
C THR A 558 -0.36 -23.06 33.01
N SER A 559 -1.61 -22.83 32.63
CA SER A 559 -2.12 -23.11 31.28
C SER A 559 -3.13 -22.05 30.87
N ILE A 560 -3.11 -21.68 29.59
CA ILE A 560 -4.03 -20.69 29.02
C ILE A 560 -5.48 -21.22 28.96
N THR A 561 -5.66 -22.54 29.00
CA THR A 561 -6.97 -23.21 28.98
C THR A 561 -7.93 -22.74 30.08
N VAL A 562 -7.42 -22.23 31.22
CA VAL A 562 -8.25 -21.68 32.32
C VAL A 562 -9.15 -20.51 31.90
N PHE A 563 -8.83 -19.84 30.78
CA PHE A 563 -9.60 -18.70 30.30
C PHE A 563 -10.85 -19.11 29.49
N ASN A 564 -11.02 -20.40 29.15
CA ASN A 564 -12.08 -20.95 28.28
C ASN A 564 -13.50 -20.91 28.88
N LYS A 565 -13.62 -20.47 30.13
CA LYS A 565 -14.87 -20.08 30.75
C LYS A 565 -14.69 -18.67 31.29
N LEU A 566 -15.64 -17.78 31.00
CA LEU A 566 -15.94 -16.73 31.96
C LEU A 566 -16.59 -17.42 33.18
N PRO A 567 -16.18 -17.09 34.41
CA PRO A 567 -16.94 -17.51 35.58
C PRO A 567 -18.35 -16.92 35.48
N THR A 568 -19.37 -17.78 35.36
CA THR A 568 -20.74 -17.39 34.98
C THR A 568 -21.49 -16.55 36.03
N SER A 569 -20.85 -16.26 37.18
CA SER A 569 -21.30 -15.34 38.21
C SER A 569 -20.61 -13.95 38.19
N HIS A 570 -19.70 -13.68 37.25
CA HIS A 570 -18.83 -12.49 37.27
C HIS A 570 -19.25 -11.32 36.37
N ILE A 571 -20.47 -11.37 35.83
CA ILE A 571 -21.24 -10.14 35.59
C ILE A 571 -22.57 -10.32 36.34
N PRO A 572 -22.68 -9.82 37.60
CA PRO A 572 -23.99 -9.56 38.18
C PRO A 572 -24.77 -8.69 37.19
N LEU A 573 -25.99 -9.11 36.82
CA LEU A 573 -26.89 -8.42 35.88
C LEU A 573 -26.71 -6.91 36.02
N ALA A 574 -26.11 -6.29 34.99
CA ALA A 574 -25.41 -5.01 35.15
C ALA A 574 -26.37 -3.94 35.67
N ILE A 575 -26.30 -3.69 37.00
CA ILE A 575 -27.28 -2.92 37.75
C ILE A 575 -27.53 -1.63 37.01
N THR A 576 -28.79 -1.37 36.67
CA THR A 576 -29.11 -0.35 35.67
C THR A 576 -28.63 1.01 36.17
N GLY A 577 -28.34 1.93 35.24
CA GLY A 577 -27.90 3.29 35.61
C GLY A 577 -28.86 3.99 36.58
N THR A 578 -30.15 3.63 36.53
CA THR A 578 -31.20 4.04 37.46
C THR A 578 -31.05 3.41 38.85
N GLU A 579 -30.84 2.10 38.96
CA GLU A 579 -30.64 1.40 40.24
C GLU A 579 -29.34 1.79 40.94
N ILE A 580 -28.22 1.92 40.21
CA ILE A 580 -26.97 2.45 40.80
C ILE A 580 -27.18 3.90 41.28
N THR A 581 -27.94 4.71 40.54
CA THR A 581 -28.29 6.07 40.96
C THR A 581 -29.16 6.08 42.23
N ALA A 582 -30.07 5.11 42.39
CA ALA A 582 -30.87 4.96 43.61
C ALA A 582 -29.99 4.58 44.83
N ILE A 583 -29.14 3.55 44.70
CA ILE A 583 -28.23 3.10 45.77
C ILE A 583 -27.26 4.23 46.16
N THR A 584 -26.64 4.90 45.18
CA THR A 584 -25.72 6.01 45.46
C THR A 584 -26.40 7.25 46.03
N SER A 585 -27.68 7.49 45.72
CA SER A 585 -28.48 8.53 46.38
C SER A 585 -28.78 8.18 47.84
N GLY A 586 -29.11 6.93 48.15
CA GLY A 586 -29.23 6.45 49.54
C GLY A 586 -27.93 6.60 50.32
N LEU A 587 -26.79 6.24 49.72
CA LEU A 587 -25.48 6.42 50.34
C LEU A 587 -25.13 7.89 50.61
N ARG A 588 -25.52 8.84 49.74
CA ARG A 588 -25.35 10.30 49.94
C ARG A 588 -26.15 10.85 51.14
N VAL A 589 -27.25 10.20 51.53
CA VAL A 589 -28.07 10.57 52.69
C VAL A 589 -27.57 9.88 53.98
N SER A 590 -26.75 8.85 53.86
CA SER A 590 -26.16 8.11 54.99
C SER A 590 -24.94 8.82 55.61
N SER A 591 -24.50 8.37 56.79
CA SER A 591 -23.40 8.98 57.57
C SER A 591 -21.98 8.71 57.02
N LEU A 592 -21.81 8.70 55.70
CA LEU A 592 -20.50 8.72 55.04
C LEU A 592 -20.00 10.16 54.91
N THR A 593 -18.78 10.46 55.35
CA THR A 593 -18.26 11.82 55.17
C THR A 593 -17.84 12.04 53.72
N LEU A 594 -18.24 13.17 53.13
CA LEU A 594 -17.83 13.54 51.77
C LEU A 594 -16.31 13.57 51.63
N THR A 595 -15.59 13.93 52.70
CA THR A 595 -14.13 13.89 52.81
C THR A 595 -13.58 12.45 52.68
N SER A 596 -14.16 11.46 53.37
CA SER A 596 -13.77 10.05 53.23
C SER A 596 -14.02 9.52 51.82
N VAL A 597 -15.14 9.92 51.19
CA VAL A 597 -15.48 9.50 49.82
C VAL A 597 -14.51 10.09 48.80
N THR A 598 -14.17 11.39 48.90
CA THR A 598 -13.14 12.00 48.04
C THR A 598 -11.76 11.39 48.29
N ARG A 599 -11.38 11.14 49.56
CA ARG A 599 -10.11 10.48 49.92
C ARG A 599 -10.01 9.05 49.41
N LEU A 600 -11.12 8.32 49.32
CA LEU A 600 -11.19 7.01 48.65
C LEU A 600 -10.98 7.16 47.14
N TYR A 601 -11.66 8.10 46.48
CA TYR A 601 -11.44 8.37 45.06
C TYR A 601 -9.96 8.65 44.78
N ASP A 602 -9.37 9.60 45.50
CA ASP A 602 -7.99 10.04 45.27
C ASP A 602 -6.99 8.90 45.49
N ARG A 603 -7.14 8.11 46.57
CA ARG A 603 -6.26 6.94 46.81
C ARG A 603 -6.39 5.83 45.77
N LEU A 604 -7.55 5.67 45.13
CA LEU A 604 -7.74 4.68 44.05
C LEU A 604 -7.20 5.21 42.71
N ASN A 605 -7.45 6.48 42.41
CA ASN A 605 -6.96 7.20 41.24
C ASN A 605 -5.42 7.31 41.21
N ASP A 606 -4.79 7.36 42.39
CA ASP A 606 -3.34 7.49 42.55
C ASP A 606 -2.62 6.14 42.72
N LEU A 607 -3.32 5.01 42.57
CA LEU A 607 -2.68 3.69 42.50
C LEU A 607 -1.79 3.59 41.24
N PRO A 608 -0.62 2.91 41.32
CA PRO A 608 0.10 2.50 40.13
C PRO A 608 -0.65 1.37 39.40
N VAL A 609 -0.31 1.12 38.14
CA VAL A 609 -0.63 -0.18 37.50
C VAL A 609 0.11 -1.33 38.20
N PRO A 610 -0.31 -2.61 38.05
CA PRO A 610 0.44 -3.74 38.58
C PRO A 610 1.81 -3.88 37.91
N LEU A 611 2.86 -4.10 38.72
CA LEU A 611 4.25 -4.15 38.23
C LEU A 611 4.94 -5.44 38.64
N PHE A 612 5.62 -6.08 37.69
CA PHE A 612 6.47 -7.24 37.98
C PHE A 612 7.93 -6.86 38.24
N ALA A 613 8.54 -7.48 39.25
CA ALA A 613 9.96 -7.41 39.56
C ALA A 613 10.51 -8.85 39.57
N GLY A 614 10.94 -9.31 38.39
CA GLY A 614 11.17 -10.73 38.15
C GLY A 614 9.86 -11.51 38.33
N LYS A 615 9.85 -12.49 39.24
CA LYS A 615 8.67 -13.31 39.56
C LYS A 615 7.69 -12.67 40.55
N ARG A 616 8.04 -11.55 41.18
CA ARG A 616 7.17 -10.89 42.17
C ARG A 616 6.24 -9.89 41.52
N MET A 617 4.96 -9.91 41.87
CA MET A 617 3.94 -8.96 41.44
C MET A 617 3.67 -7.94 42.55
N LYS A 618 3.87 -6.65 42.27
CA LYS A 618 3.27 -5.57 43.05
C LYS A 618 1.83 -5.38 42.59
N LEU A 619 0.87 -5.81 43.41
CA LEU A 619 -0.56 -5.77 43.09
C LEU A 619 -1.25 -4.59 43.81
N PRO A 620 -1.70 -3.56 43.07
CA PRO A 620 -2.62 -2.53 43.57
C PRO A 620 -3.98 -3.17 43.80
N CYS A 621 -4.54 -3.01 44.99
CA CYS A 621 -5.75 -3.72 45.41
C CYS A 621 -6.40 -3.08 46.66
N ILE A 622 -7.60 -3.55 46.99
CA ILE A 622 -8.20 -3.34 48.31
C ILE A 622 -8.12 -4.67 49.07
N VAL A 623 -7.71 -4.60 50.34
CA VAL A 623 -7.31 -5.75 51.14
C VAL A 623 -8.15 -5.82 52.41
N PHE A 624 -8.88 -6.90 52.59
CA PHE A 624 -9.73 -7.13 53.77
C PHE A 624 -9.20 -8.33 54.55
N LYS A 625 -8.82 -8.13 55.81
CA LYS A 625 -8.37 -9.23 56.67
C LYS A 625 -9.57 -10.05 57.13
N LEU A 626 -9.52 -11.36 56.93
CA LEU A 626 -10.56 -12.26 57.39
C LEU A 626 -10.34 -12.62 58.87
N GLY A 627 -11.42 -12.55 59.65
CA GLY A 627 -11.52 -13.24 60.94
C GLY A 627 -11.71 -14.76 60.78
N PRO A 628 -12.00 -15.48 61.88
CA PRO A 628 -12.27 -16.91 61.83
C PRO A 628 -13.40 -17.25 60.85
N LEU A 629 -13.16 -18.22 59.97
CA LEU A 629 -14.18 -18.73 59.04
C LEU A 629 -15.17 -19.60 59.80
N SER A 630 -16.47 -19.33 59.61
CA SER A 630 -17.56 -20.20 60.05
C SER A 630 -18.24 -20.83 58.83
N ILE A 631 -18.52 -22.13 58.85
CA ILE A 631 -19.27 -22.79 57.78
C ILE A 631 -20.75 -22.41 57.98
N PHE A 632 -21.34 -21.72 57.00
CA PHE A 632 -22.73 -21.29 57.03
C PHE A 632 -23.63 -22.22 56.20
N ARG A 633 -23.16 -22.69 55.05
CA ARG A 633 -23.77 -23.78 54.26
C ARG A 633 -22.69 -24.68 53.65
N SER A 634 -23.07 -25.92 53.38
CA SER A 634 -22.19 -26.95 52.79
C SER A 634 -23.06 -27.92 51.97
N GLU A 635 -23.66 -27.40 50.90
CA GLU A 635 -24.52 -28.16 49.98
C GLU A 635 -23.67 -28.56 48.77
N SER A 636 -23.34 -29.85 48.64
CA SER A 636 -22.34 -30.31 47.65
C SER A 636 -22.72 -29.89 46.21
N PRO A 637 -21.81 -29.24 45.44
CA PRO A 637 -20.39 -29.02 45.72
C PRO A 637 -20.04 -27.72 46.47
N GLU A 638 -20.91 -26.71 46.50
CA GLU A 638 -20.57 -25.36 46.99
C GLU A 638 -20.63 -25.20 48.52
N ARG A 639 -19.59 -24.58 49.08
CA ARG A 639 -19.50 -24.23 50.50
C ARG A 639 -19.62 -22.72 50.66
N VAL A 640 -20.48 -22.29 51.57
CA VAL A 640 -20.61 -20.88 51.95
C VAL A 640 -19.99 -20.70 53.33
N PHE A 641 -18.84 -20.03 53.38
CA PHE A 641 -18.17 -19.62 54.60
C PHE A 641 -18.61 -18.19 54.96
N ARG A 642 -19.05 -17.96 56.20
CA ARG A 642 -19.31 -16.61 56.72
C ARG A 642 -18.11 -16.15 57.55
N ALA A 643 -17.64 -14.94 57.28
CA ALA A 643 -16.49 -14.33 57.92
C ALA A 643 -16.79 -12.88 58.34
N GLN A 644 -16.23 -12.48 59.49
CA GLN A 644 -16.12 -11.07 59.84
C GLN A 644 -14.88 -10.49 59.14
N THR A 645 -15.03 -9.33 58.50
CA THR A 645 -13.92 -8.53 57.98
C THR A 645 -13.67 -7.31 58.85
N ASP A 646 -12.52 -6.68 58.65
CA ASP A 646 -12.17 -5.36 59.19
C ASP A 646 -13.01 -4.20 58.60
N VAL A 647 -13.33 -4.24 57.30
CA VAL A 647 -13.86 -3.07 56.56
C VAL A 647 -15.14 -3.31 55.73
N LEU A 648 -15.52 -4.55 55.39
CA LEU A 648 -16.81 -4.84 54.73
C LEU A 648 -17.92 -5.25 55.71
N GLY A 649 -17.57 -5.50 56.98
CA GLY A 649 -18.48 -6.10 57.96
C GLY A 649 -18.57 -7.62 57.76
N ILE A 650 -19.78 -8.18 57.82
CA ILE A 650 -19.99 -9.62 57.58
C ILE A 650 -20.06 -9.90 56.08
N VAL A 651 -19.23 -10.84 55.62
CA VAL A 651 -19.22 -11.36 54.25
C VAL A 651 -19.52 -12.86 54.21
N GLU A 652 -20.16 -13.30 53.15
CA GLU A 652 -20.25 -14.71 52.77
C GLU A 652 -19.34 -14.97 51.55
N ILE A 653 -18.50 -15.98 51.67
CA ILE A 653 -17.52 -16.42 50.68
C ILE A 653 -17.98 -17.78 50.17
N THR A 654 -18.32 -17.85 48.88
CA THR A 654 -18.79 -19.07 48.21
C THR A 654 -17.65 -19.66 47.37
N THR A 655 -17.33 -20.92 47.62
CA THR A 655 -16.33 -21.71 46.88
C THR A 655 -16.54 -23.20 47.12
N GLU A 656 -16.07 -24.09 46.24
CA GLU A 656 -16.14 -25.55 46.47
C GLU A 656 -15.01 -26.03 47.40
N GLU A 657 -13.93 -25.24 47.51
CA GLU A 657 -12.71 -25.56 48.28
C GLU A 657 -12.92 -25.55 49.81
N ASP A 658 -12.16 -26.39 50.51
CA ASP A 658 -12.21 -26.48 51.98
C ASP A 658 -11.30 -25.46 52.67
N LEU A 659 -11.77 -24.22 52.78
CA LEU A 659 -11.04 -23.14 53.44
C LEU A 659 -10.85 -23.33 54.96
N SER A 660 -11.49 -24.32 55.60
CA SER A 660 -11.49 -24.49 57.06
C SER A 660 -10.11 -24.76 57.69
N ARG A 661 -9.15 -25.21 56.88
CA ARG A 661 -7.78 -25.55 57.31
C ARG A 661 -6.79 -24.39 57.19
N LEU A 662 -7.25 -23.22 56.75
CA LEU A 662 -6.41 -22.06 56.42
C LEU A 662 -6.56 -20.95 57.46
N ASN A 663 -5.43 -20.48 57.99
CA ASN A 663 -5.36 -19.42 58.98
C ASN A 663 -4.79 -18.13 58.38
N SER A 664 -5.09 -16.97 58.97
CA SER A 664 -4.55 -15.66 58.58
C SER A 664 -4.80 -15.28 57.11
N LEU A 665 -6.03 -15.54 56.64
CA LEU A 665 -6.45 -15.25 55.27
C LEU A 665 -6.75 -13.77 55.04
N TYR A 666 -6.44 -13.33 53.81
CA TYR A 666 -6.72 -11.99 53.30
C TYR A 666 -7.52 -12.10 52.02
N LEU A 667 -8.65 -11.41 52.00
CA LEU A 667 -9.47 -11.24 50.80
C LEU A 667 -8.98 -10.02 50.04
N VAL A 668 -8.62 -10.20 48.77
CA VAL A 668 -7.98 -9.16 47.96
C VAL A 668 -8.79 -8.94 46.69
N HIS A 669 -9.31 -7.73 46.53
CA HIS A 669 -9.93 -7.27 45.28
C HIS A 669 -8.84 -6.54 44.46
N PRO A 670 -8.36 -7.09 43.33
CA PRO A 670 -7.45 -6.37 42.43
C PRO A 670 -8.05 -5.03 42.01
N TRP A 671 -7.23 -3.99 41.88
CA TRP A 671 -7.73 -2.71 41.39
C TRP A 671 -7.99 -2.77 39.88
N ILE A 672 -9.02 -2.06 39.41
CA ILE A 672 -9.40 -1.99 37.99
C ILE A 672 -9.91 -0.57 37.67
N ASP A 673 -9.14 0.21 36.90
CA ASP A 673 -9.38 1.65 36.72
C ASP A 673 -10.78 1.98 36.14
N PHE A 674 -11.30 1.14 35.23
CA PHE A 674 -12.62 1.35 34.63
C PHE A 674 -13.79 1.30 35.64
N LEU A 675 -13.57 0.78 36.86
CA LEU A 675 -14.61 0.75 37.91
C LEU A 675 -14.97 2.14 38.45
N LEU A 676 -14.11 3.16 38.25
CA LEU A 676 -14.46 4.56 38.50
C LEU A 676 -15.20 5.21 37.32
N ASP A 677 -14.86 4.80 36.10
CA ASP A 677 -15.03 5.65 34.91
C ASP A 677 -16.14 5.26 33.92
N HIS A 678 -16.80 4.11 34.10
CA HIS A 678 -17.95 3.72 33.27
C HIS A 678 -19.10 4.74 33.30
N GLN A 679 -19.11 5.64 32.31
CA GLN A 679 -20.30 5.91 31.51
C GLN A 679 -20.65 4.64 30.69
N PRO A 680 -21.93 4.40 30.35
CA PRO A 680 -22.30 3.27 29.50
C PRO A 680 -21.78 3.47 28.07
N VAL A 681 -21.24 2.41 27.48
CA VAL A 681 -20.77 2.43 26.09
C VAL A 681 -21.96 2.29 25.15
N GLY A 682 -22.35 3.40 24.53
CA GLY A 682 -23.04 3.44 23.24
C GLY A 682 -24.42 2.80 23.16
N SER A 683 -25.47 3.55 23.49
CA SER A 683 -26.64 3.59 22.60
C SER A 683 -26.25 4.43 21.38
N VAL A 684 -25.66 3.81 20.35
CA VAL A 684 -25.43 4.48 19.07
C VAL A 684 -26.79 4.69 18.42
N VAL A 685 -27.32 5.91 18.52
CA VAL A 685 -28.41 6.35 17.65
C VAL A 685 -27.77 6.62 16.30
N GLU A 686 -28.01 5.74 15.34
CA GLU A 686 -27.63 5.95 13.94
C GLU A 686 -28.49 7.09 13.35
N THR A 687 -28.08 8.33 13.58
CA THR A 687 -28.57 9.45 12.77
C THR A 687 -27.97 9.31 11.37
N LEU A 688 -28.72 8.64 10.50
CA LEU A 688 -28.48 8.68 9.05
C LEU A 688 -28.34 10.15 8.60
N PRO A 689 -27.42 10.47 7.68
CA PRO A 689 -27.33 11.83 7.16
C PRO A 689 -28.54 12.12 6.27
N GLU A 690 -29.52 12.84 6.78
CA GLU A 690 -30.64 13.35 5.99
C GLU A 690 -30.15 14.32 4.92
N GLU A 691 -30.48 14.04 3.66
CA GLU A 691 -30.35 14.99 2.56
C GLU A 691 -31.14 16.26 2.88
N ASN A 692 -30.46 17.41 3.02
CA ASN A 692 -31.15 18.69 3.19
C ASN A 692 -30.89 19.63 2.00
N THR A 693 -31.93 19.68 1.17
CA THR A 693 -32.13 20.51 -0.01
C THR A 693 -31.89 22.02 0.20
N VAL A 694 -31.53 22.69 -0.89
CA VAL A 694 -31.42 24.16 -0.98
C VAL A 694 -32.77 24.86 -0.72
N ASN A 695 -32.78 25.85 0.18
CA ASN A 695 -33.47 27.17 0.07
C ASN A 695 -33.17 28.03 1.32
N GLN A 696 -32.47 29.17 1.22
CA GLN A 696 -32.91 30.53 0.81
C GLN A 696 -33.54 31.39 1.94
N SER A 697 -33.04 32.63 2.08
CA SER A 697 -33.61 33.80 2.80
C SER A 697 -33.69 33.71 4.36
N THR A 698 -33.54 34.78 5.16
CA THR A 698 -33.25 36.23 4.92
C THR A 698 -32.72 36.90 6.21
N SER A 699 -31.93 38.00 6.08
CA SER A 699 -31.76 39.15 7.03
C SER A 699 -31.28 38.91 8.49
N SER A 700 -30.56 39.81 9.19
CA SER A 700 -29.81 41.06 8.88
C SER A 700 -29.20 41.66 10.18
N ILE A 701 -28.21 42.57 10.10
CA ILE A 701 -27.87 43.63 11.12
C ILE A 701 -27.21 43.12 12.44
N SER A 702 -26.18 43.74 13.06
CA SER A 702 -25.27 44.85 12.68
C SER A 702 -24.03 45.02 13.61
N GLU A 703 -22.89 45.43 13.02
CA GLU A 703 -21.90 46.45 13.48
C GLU A 703 -20.99 46.35 14.75
N SER A 704 -19.85 47.06 14.60
CA SER A 704 -18.90 47.65 15.58
C SER A 704 -17.76 46.79 16.22
N GLN A 705 -16.63 47.36 16.63
CA GLN A 705 -15.62 48.20 15.91
C GLN A 705 -14.30 48.32 16.72
N SER A 706 -13.16 48.38 16.02
CA SER A 706 -11.86 49.02 16.41
C SER A 706 -10.97 48.53 17.60
N LEU A 707 -9.66 48.59 17.31
CA LEU A 707 -8.41 48.48 18.10
C LEU A 707 -8.19 49.70 19.06
N PRO A 708 -7.12 49.81 19.92
CA PRO A 708 -5.76 49.22 19.81
C PRO A 708 -5.02 48.77 21.11
N GLY A 709 -3.75 48.34 20.96
CA GLY A 709 -2.74 48.18 22.04
C GLY A 709 -1.96 49.50 22.34
N PRO A 710 -0.65 49.51 22.74
CA PRO A 710 0.34 48.41 22.78
C PRO A 710 1.26 48.39 24.05
N SER A 711 2.32 47.55 24.08
CA SER A 711 3.67 47.93 24.62
C SER A 711 4.73 46.80 24.42
N ASN A 712 6.01 47.17 24.39
CA ASN A 712 7.20 46.32 24.21
C ASN A 712 8.29 46.69 25.23
N THR A 713 9.13 45.74 25.69
CA THR A 713 10.52 46.02 26.14
C THR A 713 11.44 44.78 26.23
N THR A 714 12.53 44.79 25.43
CA THR A 714 13.96 44.46 25.75
C THR A 714 14.31 43.36 26.78
N ALA A 715 15.09 42.30 26.47
CA ALA A 715 16.57 42.22 26.28
C ALA A 715 17.38 42.34 27.61
N THR A 716 18.55 41.73 27.90
CA THR A 716 19.58 40.86 27.22
C THR A 716 20.47 40.18 28.33
N SER A 717 21.58 39.41 28.22
CA SER A 717 22.51 38.82 27.20
C SER A 717 23.49 37.80 27.89
N LEU A 718 24.53 37.30 27.19
CA LEU A 718 25.79 36.63 27.67
C LEU A 718 25.69 35.13 28.12
N GLN A 719 26.41 34.13 27.55
CA GLN A 719 27.87 33.81 27.39
C GLN A 719 28.47 33.00 28.59
N THR A 720 29.40 32.01 28.46
CA THR A 720 30.28 31.59 27.34
C THR A 720 30.73 30.10 27.38
N ARG A 721 31.19 29.56 26.22
CA ARG A 721 32.18 28.48 25.90
C ARG A 721 32.86 27.70 27.08
N SER A 722 33.19 26.41 26.95
CA SER A 722 34.21 25.87 25.99
C SER A 722 34.24 24.33 25.82
N THR A 723 35.08 23.82 24.89
CA THR A 723 35.12 22.46 24.32
C THR A 723 36.40 21.64 24.64
N ARG A 724 36.36 20.30 24.55
CA ARG A 724 37.44 19.43 23.97
C ARG A 724 37.00 17.97 23.71
N PHE A 725 37.81 17.23 22.94
CA PHE A 725 37.55 15.92 22.30
C PHE A 725 38.47 14.79 22.90
N PHE A 726 38.38 13.49 22.57
CA PHE A 726 37.61 12.82 21.50
C PHE A 726 36.83 11.53 21.90
N PRO A 727 37.25 10.24 21.73
CA PRO A 727 36.29 9.23 21.24
C PRO A 727 36.19 7.87 21.98
N ARG A 728 35.02 7.22 21.89
CA ARG A 728 34.92 5.75 21.74
C ARG A 728 33.57 5.35 21.11
N PHE A 729 33.56 4.22 20.40
CA PHE A 729 32.41 3.71 19.65
C PHE A 729 31.31 3.14 20.56
N GLY A 730 30.06 3.35 20.16
CA GLY A 730 28.88 2.69 20.72
C GLY A 730 27.69 2.90 19.78
N LEU A 731 27.30 1.85 19.04
CA LEU A 731 26.18 1.91 18.10
C LEU A 731 24.86 2.00 18.88
N SER A 732 24.05 3.03 18.59
CA SER A 732 22.67 3.12 19.07
C SER A 732 21.74 3.32 17.89
N PHE A 733 20.81 2.38 17.71
CA PHE A 733 19.72 2.53 16.76
C PHE A 733 18.80 3.67 17.24
N SER A 734 18.74 4.74 16.47
CA SER A 734 17.77 5.82 16.67
C SER A 734 17.27 6.32 15.31
N GLY A 735 15.95 6.39 15.19
CA GLY A 735 15.22 6.58 13.94
C GLY A 735 13.76 6.18 14.13
N TRP A 736 12.88 6.57 13.21
CA TRP A 736 11.42 6.37 13.31
C TRP A 736 10.76 7.12 14.47
N THR A 737 10.88 8.44 14.43
CA THR A 737 9.87 9.34 15.00
C THR A 737 8.53 9.13 14.29
N ALA A 738 7.70 8.21 14.81
CA ALA A 738 6.34 8.02 14.30
C ALA A 738 5.50 9.29 14.52
N THR A 739 4.87 9.78 13.44
CA THR A 739 3.92 10.90 13.47
C THR A 739 2.67 10.49 14.24
N ARG A 740 2.59 10.92 15.51
CA ARG A 740 1.43 10.67 16.38
C ARG A 740 0.16 11.36 15.87
N SER A 741 -0.75 10.59 15.27
CA SER A 741 -2.19 10.85 15.38
C SER A 741 -2.61 10.56 16.83
N ARG A 742 -2.70 11.61 17.66
CA ARG A 742 -3.14 11.54 19.07
C ARG A 742 -4.68 11.52 19.17
N ASP A 743 -5.32 10.45 18.70
CA ASP A 743 -6.78 10.29 18.80
C ASP A 743 -7.22 8.91 19.35
N THR A 744 -6.47 8.43 20.34
CA THR A 744 -6.99 7.52 21.38
C THR A 744 -6.63 8.12 22.73
N ALA A 745 -7.63 8.58 23.49
CA ALA A 745 -7.39 9.24 24.77
C ALA A 745 -6.75 8.25 25.77
N SER A 746 -5.70 8.67 26.47
CA SER A 746 -5.27 7.99 27.69
C SER A 746 -6.42 8.02 28.69
N LEU A 747 -6.83 6.88 29.25
CA LEU A 747 -7.85 6.77 30.31
C LEU A 747 -7.33 7.29 31.66
N ARG A 748 -6.91 8.56 31.68
CA ARG A 748 -6.97 9.41 32.85
C ARG A 748 -8.11 10.39 32.60
N PRO A 749 -9.02 10.61 33.57
CA PRO A 749 -10.04 11.62 33.43
C PRO A 749 -9.41 13.01 33.21
N PRO A 750 -10.16 13.98 32.65
CA PRO A 750 -9.67 15.35 32.51
C PRO A 750 -9.14 15.86 33.85
N SER A 751 -8.01 16.56 33.82
CA SER A 751 -7.18 16.87 34.99
C SER A 751 -7.84 17.73 36.08
N PHE A 752 -9.09 18.15 35.86
CA PHE A 752 -9.97 18.81 36.83
C PHE A 752 -11.38 18.19 36.82
N LEU A 753 -11.51 16.94 37.29
CA LEU A 753 -12.81 16.43 37.75
C LEU A 753 -13.33 17.29 38.91
N SER A 754 -14.63 17.58 38.94
CA SER A 754 -15.20 18.27 40.09
C SER A 754 -15.21 17.37 41.34
N PRO A 755 -15.24 17.94 42.56
CA PRO A 755 -15.39 17.16 43.78
C PRO A 755 -16.65 16.28 43.77
N ALA A 756 -17.74 16.75 43.13
CA ALA A 756 -18.98 16.00 42.98
C ALA A 756 -18.83 14.80 42.02
N ASP A 757 -18.01 14.90 40.97
CA ASP A 757 -17.72 13.78 40.08
C ASP A 757 -16.90 12.71 40.79
N LYS A 758 -15.80 13.11 41.47
CA LYS A 758 -14.98 12.21 42.31
C LYS A 758 -15.84 11.44 43.32
N GLN A 759 -16.70 12.16 44.04
CA GLN A 759 -17.63 11.56 45.00
C GLN A 759 -18.60 10.61 44.34
N THR A 760 -19.17 10.97 43.19
CA THR A 760 -20.10 10.11 42.45
C THR A 760 -19.45 8.82 41.98
N ARG A 761 -18.21 8.88 41.48
CA ARG A 761 -17.44 7.71 41.02
C ARG A 761 -17.08 6.77 42.18
N ALA A 762 -16.59 7.30 43.30
CA ALA A 762 -16.31 6.51 44.49
C ALA A 762 -17.58 5.90 45.12
N LEU A 763 -18.71 6.62 45.13
CA LEU A 763 -20.00 6.06 45.59
C LEU A 763 -20.50 4.93 44.67
N ARG A 764 -20.36 5.05 43.34
CA ARG A 764 -20.66 3.97 42.39
C ARG A 764 -19.81 2.73 42.65
N PHE A 765 -18.54 2.91 43.00
CA PHE A 765 -17.66 1.80 43.39
C PHE A 765 -18.12 1.14 44.71
N ILE A 766 -18.44 1.91 45.76
CA ILE A 766 -19.00 1.37 47.02
C ILE A 766 -20.30 0.60 46.77
N ALA A 767 -21.19 1.11 45.90
CA ALA A 767 -22.43 0.43 45.53
C ALA A 767 -22.19 -0.92 44.82
N ARG A 768 -21.10 -1.04 44.04
CA ARG A 768 -20.68 -2.29 43.38
C ARG A 768 -20.11 -3.32 44.38
N LEU A 769 -19.35 -2.88 45.39
CA LEU A 769 -18.87 -3.78 46.46
C LEU A 769 -19.99 -4.40 47.32
N GLY A 770 -21.20 -3.85 47.30
CA GLY A 770 -22.39 -4.45 47.94
C GLY A 770 -22.97 -5.66 47.18
N GLN A 771 -22.47 -5.97 45.98
CA GLN A 771 -22.90 -7.10 45.16
C GLN A 771 -21.96 -8.31 45.30
N PRO A 772 -22.35 -9.50 44.83
CA PRO A 772 -21.42 -10.62 44.64
C PRO A 772 -20.27 -10.21 43.71
N PHE A 773 -19.02 -10.28 44.19
CA PHE A 773 -17.81 -9.97 43.41
C PHE A 773 -16.76 -11.09 43.47
N GLY A 774 -15.91 -11.17 42.45
CA GLY A 774 -14.77 -12.08 42.40
C GLY A 774 -13.56 -11.54 43.16
N ALA A 775 -12.89 -12.38 43.94
CA ALA A 775 -11.75 -11.96 44.77
C ALA A 775 -10.62 -12.99 44.76
N LEU A 776 -9.39 -12.52 45.00
CA LEU A 776 -8.24 -13.38 45.27
C LEU A 776 -8.16 -13.65 46.77
N LEU A 777 -7.91 -14.91 47.14
CA LEU A 777 -7.68 -15.30 48.53
C LEU A 777 -6.19 -15.56 48.76
N LEU A 778 -5.55 -14.69 49.54
CA LEU A 778 -4.12 -14.72 49.82
C LEU A 778 -3.81 -15.07 51.27
N THR A 779 -2.62 -15.63 51.51
CA THR A 779 -1.99 -15.77 52.84
C THR A 779 -0.65 -15.03 52.85
N PRO A 780 -0.20 -14.48 54.00
CA PRO A 780 1.21 -14.15 54.19
C PRO A 780 2.10 -15.38 53.99
N ASN A 781 3.26 -15.19 53.37
CA ASN A 781 4.21 -16.27 53.10
C ASN A 781 5.03 -16.63 54.36
N LEU A 782 5.14 -17.91 54.67
CA LEU A 782 5.84 -18.44 55.86
C LEU A 782 7.31 -17.99 55.97
N GLY A 783 7.98 -17.73 54.84
CA GLY A 783 9.37 -17.24 54.81
C GLY A 783 9.54 -15.72 54.73
N ASN A 784 8.46 -14.94 54.54
CA ASN A 784 8.50 -13.47 54.53
C ASN A 784 7.10 -12.90 54.79
N VAL A 785 6.88 -12.39 56.00
CA VAL A 785 5.57 -11.85 56.46
C VAL A 785 5.10 -10.64 55.64
N ALA A 786 6.01 -9.94 54.95
CA ALA A 786 5.67 -8.80 54.08
C ALA A 786 5.20 -9.19 52.67
N ALA A 787 5.29 -10.47 52.28
CA ALA A 787 4.90 -10.97 50.97
C ALA A 787 3.77 -12.01 51.05
N TYR A 788 2.92 -12.06 50.04
CA TYR A 788 1.69 -12.83 50.00
C TYR A 788 1.74 -13.92 48.92
N ARG A 789 0.87 -14.92 49.02
CA ARG A 789 0.69 -16.00 48.04
C ARG A 789 -0.80 -16.35 47.89
N ARG A 790 -1.28 -16.59 46.66
CA ARG A 790 -2.63 -17.12 46.41
C ARG A 790 -2.75 -18.54 46.95
N VAL A 791 -3.88 -18.85 47.60
CA VAL A 791 -4.08 -20.14 48.29
C VAL A 791 -5.20 -20.97 47.67
N ALA A 792 -6.31 -20.34 47.31
CA ALA A 792 -7.47 -20.98 46.68
C ALA A 792 -7.52 -20.66 45.18
N THR A 793 -7.71 -21.70 44.38
CA THR A 793 -7.16 -21.75 43.00
C THR A 793 -7.99 -22.58 42.03
N GLU A 794 -8.45 -23.78 42.41
CA GLU A 794 -9.11 -24.72 41.50
C GLU A 794 -10.57 -24.31 41.25
N SER A 795 -11.21 -23.75 42.28
CA SER A 795 -12.60 -23.28 42.22
C SER A 795 -12.71 -21.75 42.34
N LEU A 796 -13.87 -21.22 41.95
CA LEU A 796 -14.15 -19.79 42.03
C LEU A 796 -14.32 -19.33 43.48
N ILE A 797 -14.03 -18.05 43.74
CA ILE A 797 -14.23 -17.40 45.04
C ILE A 797 -15.13 -16.19 44.81
N THR A 798 -16.42 -16.36 45.12
CA THR A 798 -17.41 -15.28 45.02
C THR A 798 -17.72 -14.75 46.42
N VAL A 799 -17.66 -13.44 46.61
CA VAL A 799 -17.85 -12.77 47.89
C VAL A 799 -19.10 -11.92 47.84
N GLN A 800 -20.02 -12.09 48.79
CA GLN A 800 -21.17 -11.20 48.97
C GLN A 800 -21.13 -10.56 50.36
N VAL A 801 -21.20 -9.23 50.40
CA VAL A 801 -21.36 -8.47 51.64
C VAL A 801 -22.81 -8.62 52.13
N LYS A 802 -23.00 -8.89 53.43
CA LYS A 802 -24.33 -9.06 54.04
C LYS A 802 -24.69 -7.95 55.01
N GLU A 803 -23.73 -7.54 55.85
CA GLU A 803 -23.95 -6.52 56.89
C GLU A 803 -22.79 -5.51 56.89
N SER A 804 -22.90 -4.47 56.06
CA SER A 804 -21.98 -3.32 56.05
C SER A 804 -22.59 -2.12 56.77
N THR A 805 -21.91 -1.57 57.77
CA THR A 805 -22.35 -0.32 58.42
C THR A 805 -21.62 0.90 57.83
N PRO A 806 -22.29 2.06 57.67
CA PRO A 806 -21.66 3.26 57.10
C PRO A 806 -20.41 3.75 57.88
N ALA A 807 -20.37 3.53 59.19
CA ALA A 807 -19.23 3.85 60.04
C ALA A 807 -17.95 3.05 59.68
N VAL A 808 -18.11 1.83 59.13
CA VAL A 808 -17.01 0.96 58.75
C VAL A 808 -16.59 1.23 57.29
N LEU A 809 -17.54 1.48 56.38
CA LEU A 809 -17.26 1.92 55.01
C LEU A 809 -16.47 3.24 54.94
N ASN A 810 -16.63 4.15 55.93
CA ASN A 810 -15.79 5.35 56.05
C ASN A 810 -14.27 5.07 56.14
N LYS A 811 -13.85 3.84 56.47
CA LYS A 811 -12.44 3.40 56.53
C LYS A 811 -11.91 2.75 55.25
N LEU A 812 -12.76 2.52 54.24
CA LEU A 812 -12.38 1.79 53.01
C LEU A 812 -11.16 2.40 52.29
N ALA A 813 -10.97 3.71 52.42
CA ALA A 813 -9.80 4.40 51.88
C ALA A 813 -8.47 3.90 52.49
N ASP A 814 -8.45 3.45 53.75
CA ASP A 814 -7.20 3.10 54.45
C ASP A 814 -6.60 1.76 54.02
N ASP A 815 -7.42 0.85 53.52
CA ASP A 815 -7.05 -0.49 53.05
C ASP A 815 -6.88 -0.62 51.53
N VAL A 816 -6.87 0.51 50.82
CA VAL A 816 -6.30 0.65 49.47
C VAL A 816 -4.78 0.50 49.56
N ARG A 817 -4.23 -0.62 49.09
CA ARG A 817 -2.82 -1.03 49.32
C ARG A 817 -2.16 -1.55 48.05
N VAL A 818 -0.83 -1.64 48.06
CA VAL A 818 -0.05 -2.38 47.07
C VAL A 818 0.63 -3.55 47.79
N LEU A 819 0.28 -4.79 47.43
CA LEU A 819 0.85 -6.00 48.03
C LEU A 819 2.01 -6.54 47.17
N ASP A 820 3.05 -7.10 47.82
CA ASP A 820 4.07 -7.92 47.16
C ASP A 820 3.58 -9.38 47.13
N VAL A 821 3.33 -9.94 45.94
CA VAL A 821 2.74 -11.28 45.75
C VAL A 821 3.72 -12.18 44.98
N LEU A 822 3.96 -13.38 45.50
CA LEU A 822 4.95 -14.36 45.03
C LEU A 822 4.35 -15.39 44.08
#